data_AF-A0A1E1JUF1-F1
#
_entry.id   AF-A0A1E1JUF1-F1
#
_cell.length_a   1.000
_cell.length_b   1.000
_cell.length_c   1.000
_cell.angle_alpha   90.00
_cell.angle_beta   90.00
_cell.angle_gamma   90.00
#
_symmetry.space_group_name_H-M   'P 1'
#
loop_
_entity.id
_entity.type
_entity.pdbx_description
1 polymer ?
#
loop_
_entity_poly.entity_id
_entity_poly.type
_entity_poly.pdbx_seq_one_letter_code
_entity_poly.pdbx_strand_id
1 'polypeptide(L)'
;MISEKVYKLCTSKESVSALLAKNPSLSPEEAWKQLFGGDEGGEKESVTTAKANRDNHTPEDLQRARECGKWGPTEPSELFLRLYHDALCTLDKSISGCMVSPSLMGSCGMIPLTVISVVPDIMRHMSNLIVRAEKEVILATNYWQNSVASKYITNAMRELSRRAGERGERIVFKLEYDRGSAKQALNNHMSVPPKDYMGTAVNIPAPEDIPFIDLDVVNYHRPMVGTFHCKYMIVDRKYAVLQSNNIQDNDNMEMMTHLEGPIVDSLYDMALISWNNKLDPPLPCANSPAAIGGVSSFDTENHNAMFTQNGPNCHSAIVHPDQKRGQQAYEYQPRDISQPGALPSSASMESGTAKRTDALTDSEKTENAVHPAGESETAENEVAGITNGMEQAKLRGESRSIEHDGPKLGPIEKLQENAKAVAVTGDVDHIPDPVKEHNSKSGKHEDTTQGNLPGFLGPDAETKEFLSEGDQQLPQSQIERPSPVDNLLPEHTTDDPHYDIDIAGEVARVQTAVSPKNGETRIEAVTRHLNHTKNVGFKGNAPECEPEEEMTPYIPHPVHEPFPIAMVCREPYGTPNHNSVYNPQNEVWLSALRNAKKNVFIQSPTLNAEPLVPAIIEACERGIDVYCYICLGYNDTGELLPKQGGTNEMIAHKMYTSLSAAGKQKLHYFFYIGKDQTVPIVAKKKKRDCHIKVMIVDEHIGIQGNGNQDTQSWYHSQEINVMFDSALVCKAWIDGLRRNQNTHLYGEVGKADGVWRDQNGNEASDVIGVDPGRFAWAKGFMGAIRRVRGAGDF
;
A
#
# COMPACT_ATOMS: atom_id res chain seq x y z
N MET A 1 18.23 -27.89 -10.95
CA MET A 1 19.58 -27.75 -10.39
C MET A 1 20.06 -26.32 -10.44
N ILE A 2 20.24 -25.74 -9.25
CA ILE A 2 20.93 -24.46 -9.03
C ILE A 2 22.39 -24.60 -9.48
N SER A 3 22.88 -23.64 -10.29
CA SER A 3 24.26 -23.70 -10.78
C SER A 3 25.31 -23.48 -9.68
N GLU A 4 26.55 -23.88 -9.98
CA GLU A 4 27.71 -23.63 -9.12
C GLU A 4 27.97 -22.13 -8.89
N LYS A 5 27.58 -21.27 -9.84
CA LYS A 5 27.68 -19.81 -9.72
C LYS A 5 26.66 -19.28 -8.71
N VAL A 6 25.38 -19.58 -8.90
CA VAL A 6 24.30 -19.11 -8.01
C VAL A 6 24.53 -19.63 -6.59
N TYR A 7 24.91 -20.90 -6.45
CA TYR A 7 25.23 -21.51 -5.15
C TYR A 7 26.34 -20.78 -4.39
N LYS A 8 27.45 -20.42 -5.07
CA LYS A 8 28.55 -19.65 -4.46
C LYS A 8 28.12 -18.25 -4.02
N LEU A 9 27.24 -17.60 -4.78
CA LEU A 9 26.72 -16.28 -4.43
C LEU A 9 25.78 -16.35 -3.21
N CYS A 10 24.91 -17.36 -3.13
CA CYS A 10 24.00 -17.55 -1.99
C CYS A 10 24.75 -17.97 -0.71
N THR A 11 25.80 -18.76 -0.83
CA THR A 11 26.65 -19.17 0.30
C THR A 11 27.74 -18.15 0.67
N SER A 12 27.81 -17.02 -0.03
CA SER A 12 28.75 -15.93 0.26
C SER A 12 28.42 -15.18 1.57
N LYS A 13 29.41 -14.47 2.10
CA LYS A 13 29.26 -13.51 3.20
C LYS A 13 29.16 -12.06 2.71
N GLU A 14 29.16 -11.86 1.41
CA GLU A 14 29.12 -10.53 0.78
C GLU A 14 27.69 -10.13 0.44
N SER A 15 27.36 -8.86 0.70
CA SER A 15 26.11 -8.20 0.32
C SER A 15 26.37 -6.70 0.15
N VAL A 16 25.49 -6.00 -0.57
CA VAL A 16 25.57 -4.54 -0.78
C VAL A 16 25.58 -3.81 0.56
N SER A 17 24.66 -4.16 1.45
CA SER A 17 24.58 -3.67 2.84
C SER A 17 25.87 -3.90 3.64
N ALA A 18 26.49 -5.08 3.56
CA ALA A 18 27.73 -5.39 4.27
C ALA A 18 28.97 -4.72 3.65
N LEU A 19 28.93 -4.38 2.37
CA LEU A 19 29.99 -3.60 1.71
C LEU A 19 29.88 -2.10 2.04
N LEU A 20 28.67 -1.53 1.97
CA LEU A 20 28.41 -0.13 2.36
C LEU A 20 28.69 0.13 3.85
N ALA A 21 28.41 -0.84 4.73
CA ALA A 21 28.78 -0.77 6.14
C ALA A 21 30.29 -0.55 6.36
N LYS A 22 31.13 -1.19 5.53
CA LYS A 22 32.59 -1.09 5.56
C LYS A 22 33.11 0.13 4.80
N ASN A 23 32.43 0.53 3.74
CA ASN A 23 32.81 1.67 2.88
C ASN A 23 31.59 2.53 2.52
N PRO A 24 31.14 3.41 3.43
CA PRO A 24 29.98 4.29 3.20
C PRO A 24 30.26 5.42 2.19
N SER A 25 31.44 5.44 1.55
CA SER A 25 31.74 6.43 0.50
C SER A 25 31.19 6.05 -0.88
N LEU A 26 30.89 4.75 -1.08
CA LEU A 26 30.29 4.20 -2.31
C LEU A 26 28.79 4.52 -2.39
N SER A 27 28.24 4.54 -3.60
CA SER A 27 26.80 4.34 -3.79
C SER A 27 26.43 2.85 -3.71
N PRO A 28 25.15 2.52 -3.43
CA PRO A 28 24.63 1.17 -3.60
C PRO A 28 24.83 0.61 -5.02
N GLU A 29 24.72 1.44 -6.07
CA GLU A 29 25.02 1.05 -7.45
C GLU A 29 26.49 0.64 -7.65
N GLU A 30 27.44 1.40 -7.07
CA GLU A 30 28.87 1.08 -7.11
C GLU A 30 29.17 -0.20 -6.32
N ALA A 31 28.56 -0.36 -5.15
CA ALA A 31 28.68 -1.56 -4.32
C ALA A 31 28.11 -2.80 -5.02
N TRP A 32 26.94 -2.69 -5.68
CA TRP A 32 26.35 -3.76 -6.49
C TRP A 32 27.29 -4.14 -7.65
N LYS A 33 27.79 -3.17 -8.41
CA LYS A 33 28.72 -3.41 -9.53
C LYS A 33 30.03 -4.03 -9.09
N GLN A 34 30.56 -3.64 -7.92
CA GLN A 34 31.77 -4.21 -7.35
C GLN A 34 31.60 -5.70 -6.99
N LEU A 35 30.42 -6.11 -6.50
CA LEU A 35 30.14 -7.48 -6.10
C LEU A 35 29.68 -8.38 -7.26
N PHE A 36 28.82 -7.86 -8.15
CA PHE A 36 28.04 -8.67 -9.10
C PHE A 36 28.17 -8.22 -10.57
N GLY A 37 28.82 -7.10 -10.86
CA GLY A 37 28.93 -6.54 -12.23
C GLY A 37 29.71 -7.42 -13.22
N GLY A 38 30.49 -8.39 -12.74
CA GLY A 38 31.12 -9.42 -13.58
C GLY A 38 30.18 -10.56 -13.98
N ASP A 39 29.01 -10.66 -13.36
CA ASP A 39 28.12 -11.82 -13.42
C ASP A 39 26.78 -11.56 -14.13
N GLU A 40 26.58 -10.38 -14.73
CA GLU A 40 25.35 -9.99 -15.43
C GLU A 40 25.09 -10.73 -16.77
N GLY A 41 25.99 -11.62 -17.18
CA GLY A 41 25.91 -12.38 -18.44
C GLY A 41 25.95 -13.89 -18.23
N GLY A 42 24.80 -14.52 -17.97
CA GLY A 42 24.65 -15.98 -18.01
C GLY A 42 24.52 -16.54 -19.43
N GLU A 43 24.92 -17.80 -19.62
CA GLU A 43 24.53 -18.53 -20.83
C GLU A 43 23.00 -18.69 -20.85
N LYS A 44 22.38 -18.50 -22.02
CA LYS A 44 20.94 -18.71 -22.16
C LYS A 44 20.62 -20.20 -22.11
N GLU A 45 20.31 -20.72 -20.92
CA GLU A 45 19.65 -22.02 -20.80
C GLU A 45 18.40 -22.00 -21.69
N SER A 46 18.21 -23.05 -22.50
CA SER A 46 17.05 -23.11 -23.38
C SER A 46 15.78 -23.22 -22.55
N VAL A 47 14.71 -22.54 -22.97
CA VAL A 47 13.39 -22.61 -22.30
C VAL A 47 12.92 -24.07 -22.18
N THR A 48 13.29 -24.94 -23.12
CA THR A 48 13.02 -26.38 -23.09
C THR A 48 13.77 -27.10 -21.97
N THR A 49 15.05 -26.77 -21.74
CA THR A 49 15.86 -27.35 -20.65
C THR A 49 15.37 -26.86 -19.30
N ALA A 50 15.16 -25.53 -19.18
CA ALA A 50 14.61 -24.91 -17.99
C ALA A 50 13.20 -25.42 -17.65
N LYS A 51 12.39 -25.84 -18.64
CA LYS A 51 11.09 -26.48 -18.41
C LYS A 51 11.23 -27.95 -17.97
N ALA A 52 12.10 -28.73 -18.61
CA ALA A 52 12.32 -30.15 -18.26
C ALA A 52 12.82 -30.37 -16.82
N ASN A 53 13.55 -29.40 -16.27
CA ASN A 53 14.11 -29.44 -14.92
C ASN A 53 13.10 -29.07 -13.80
N ARG A 54 11.93 -28.48 -14.10
CA ARG A 54 10.97 -27.97 -13.09
C ARG A 54 10.06 -29.04 -12.48
N ASP A 55 9.84 -30.12 -13.21
CA ASP A 55 8.85 -31.13 -12.84
C ASP A 55 9.46 -32.30 -12.03
N ASN A 56 10.79 -32.30 -11.84
CA ASN A 56 11.55 -33.43 -11.29
C ASN A 56 12.66 -33.00 -10.31
N HIS A 57 12.35 -32.24 -9.26
CA HIS A 57 13.34 -31.91 -8.21
C HIS A 57 13.93 -33.19 -7.58
N THR A 58 15.25 -33.30 -7.61
CA THR A 58 15.96 -34.38 -6.91
C THR A 58 16.17 -34.03 -5.41
N PRO A 59 16.40 -35.02 -4.53
CA PRO A 59 16.82 -34.74 -3.16
C PRO A 59 18.06 -33.84 -3.07
N GLU A 60 18.98 -33.98 -4.02
CA GLU A 60 20.19 -33.18 -4.17
C GLU A 60 19.88 -31.71 -4.54
N ASP A 61 18.92 -31.47 -5.44
CA ASP A 61 18.45 -30.12 -5.78
C ASP A 61 17.85 -29.39 -4.57
N LEU A 62 17.04 -30.10 -3.78
CA LEU A 62 16.39 -29.53 -2.58
C LEU A 62 17.40 -29.32 -1.43
N GLN A 63 18.38 -30.22 -1.28
CA GLN A 63 19.48 -30.00 -0.34
C GLN A 63 20.32 -28.78 -0.73
N ARG A 64 20.62 -28.62 -2.03
CA ARG A 64 21.34 -27.45 -2.53
C ARG A 64 20.57 -26.15 -2.34
N ALA A 65 19.24 -26.17 -2.49
CA ALA A 65 18.38 -25.02 -2.20
C ALA A 65 18.35 -24.69 -0.70
N ARG A 66 18.31 -25.70 0.17
CA ARG A 66 18.40 -25.54 1.64
C ARG A 66 19.72 -24.87 2.04
N GLU A 67 20.83 -25.25 1.42
CA GLU A 67 22.16 -24.65 1.67
C GLU A 67 22.28 -23.20 1.18
N CYS A 68 21.39 -22.74 0.29
CA CYS A 68 21.37 -21.37 -0.24
C CYS A 68 20.60 -20.37 0.64
N GLY A 69 20.30 -20.67 1.91
CA GLY A 69 19.59 -19.74 2.81
C GLY A 69 19.95 -19.91 4.28
N LYS A 70 19.47 -18.97 5.10
CA LYS A 70 19.80 -18.84 6.53
C LYS A 70 18.52 -18.93 7.37
N TRP A 71 18.03 -20.15 7.58
CA TRP A 71 16.68 -20.42 8.09
C TRP A 71 16.49 -20.27 9.61
N GLY A 72 17.56 -19.97 10.36
CA GLY A 72 17.49 -19.74 11.80
C GLY A 72 17.23 -21.04 12.60
N PRO A 73 16.30 -21.03 13.58
CA PRO A 73 16.01 -22.20 14.42
C PRO A 73 15.05 -23.21 13.78
N THR A 74 14.39 -22.84 12.67
CA THR A 74 13.40 -23.67 11.95
C THR A 74 13.93 -24.15 10.61
N GLU A 75 13.50 -25.35 10.18
CA GLU A 75 13.80 -25.88 8.85
C GLU A 75 12.67 -25.58 7.85
N PRO A 76 12.99 -25.23 6.58
CA PRO A 76 12.00 -25.08 5.52
C PRO A 76 11.41 -26.43 5.08
N SER A 77 10.11 -26.42 4.82
CA SER A 77 9.35 -27.53 4.27
C SER A 77 9.81 -27.90 2.86
N GLU A 78 9.47 -29.10 2.42
CA GLU A 78 9.76 -29.54 1.05
C GLU A 78 9.08 -28.65 0.00
N LEU A 79 7.86 -28.16 0.28
CA LEU A 79 7.14 -27.27 -0.62
C LEU A 79 7.86 -25.92 -0.75
N PHE A 80 8.24 -25.29 0.36
CA PHE A 80 9.03 -24.06 0.34
C PHE A 80 10.36 -24.25 -0.42
N LEU A 81 11.06 -25.37 -0.21
CA LEU A 81 12.33 -25.65 -0.88
C LEU A 81 12.18 -25.86 -2.39
N ARG A 82 11.09 -26.47 -2.87
CA ARG A 82 10.78 -26.61 -4.31
C ARG A 82 10.56 -25.24 -4.96
N LEU A 83 9.79 -24.38 -4.30
CA LEU A 83 9.51 -23.02 -4.75
C LEU A 83 10.77 -22.13 -4.71
N TYR A 84 11.56 -22.22 -3.64
CA TYR A 84 12.82 -21.48 -3.49
C TYR A 84 13.90 -21.95 -4.49
N HIS A 85 14.01 -23.26 -4.73
CA HIS A 85 14.86 -23.82 -5.79
C HIS A 85 14.54 -23.21 -7.15
N ASP A 86 13.26 -23.20 -7.54
CA ASP A 86 12.84 -22.70 -8.86
C ASP A 86 13.10 -21.19 -8.98
N ALA A 87 12.88 -20.43 -7.91
CA ALA A 87 13.23 -19.01 -7.84
C ALA A 87 14.75 -18.77 -8.00
N LEU A 88 15.60 -19.56 -7.32
CA LEU A 88 17.06 -19.50 -7.43
C LEU A 88 17.57 -19.85 -8.84
N CYS A 89 16.97 -20.84 -9.50
CA CYS A 89 17.29 -21.19 -10.89
C CYS A 89 17.00 -20.06 -11.90
N THR A 90 16.28 -19.00 -11.51
CA THR A 90 16.11 -17.82 -12.38
C THR A 90 17.37 -16.92 -12.39
N LEU A 91 18.20 -16.98 -11.34
CA LEU A 91 19.39 -16.13 -11.19
C LEU A 91 20.52 -16.47 -12.16
N ASP A 92 20.51 -17.67 -12.74
CA ASP A 92 21.44 -18.06 -13.80
C ASP A 92 21.30 -17.20 -15.06
N LYS A 93 20.10 -16.65 -15.30
CA LYS A 93 19.85 -15.69 -16.40
C LYS A 93 20.29 -14.27 -16.04
N SER A 94 19.94 -13.80 -14.83
CA SER A 94 20.36 -12.49 -14.30
C SER A 94 20.24 -12.46 -12.78
N ILE A 95 21.29 -12.00 -12.10
CA ILE A 95 21.30 -11.83 -10.65
C ILE A 95 20.52 -10.59 -10.22
N SER A 96 20.51 -9.51 -11.01
CA SER A 96 19.72 -8.31 -10.70
C SER A 96 18.21 -8.60 -10.59
N GLY A 97 17.75 -9.68 -11.23
CA GLY A 97 16.36 -10.10 -11.23
C GLY A 97 15.72 -10.31 -9.85
N CYS A 98 16.50 -10.60 -8.79
CA CYS A 98 15.97 -10.72 -7.42
C CYS A 98 16.01 -9.43 -6.59
N MET A 99 16.60 -8.34 -7.09
CA MET A 99 16.71 -7.05 -6.38
C MET A 99 17.28 -7.13 -4.94
N VAL A 100 18.04 -8.18 -4.62
CA VAL A 100 18.68 -8.40 -3.31
C VAL A 100 20.02 -9.10 -3.53
N SER A 101 21.00 -8.89 -2.66
CA SER A 101 22.22 -9.73 -2.68
C SER A 101 21.83 -11.22 -2.51
N PRO A 102 22.29 -12.15 -3.38
CA PRO A 102 21.86 -13.56 -3.31
C PRO A 102 22.09 -14.23 -1.95
N SER A 103 23.14 -13.81 -1.22
CA SER A 103 23.44 -14.24 0.15
C SER A 103 22.40 -13.84 1.21
N LEU A 104 21.44 -13.00 0.85
CA LEU A 104 20.32 -12.54 1.67
C LEU A 104 18.96 -12.89 1.04
N MET A 105 18.94 -13.64 -0.07
CA MET A 105 17.68 -14.02 -0.72
C MET A 105 16.86 -15.01 0.13
N GLY A 106 17.51 -15.93 0.85
CA GLY A 106 16.90 -16.85 1.81
C GLY A 106 17.34 -16.56 3.24
N SER A 107 16.40 -16.24 4.12
CA SER A 107 16.61 -15.80 5.51
C SER A 107 15.51 -16.37 6.42
N CYS A 108 15.37 -15.83 7.63
CA CYS A 108 14.28 -16.12 8.54
C CYS A 108 13.80 -14.86 9.25
N GLY A 109 12.60 -14.91 9.82
CA GLY A 109 12.02 -13.78 10.54
C GLY A 109 10.67 -14.10 11.14
N MET A 110 10.01 -13.07 11.63
CA MET A 110 8.68 -13.17 12.25
C MET A 110 7.73 -12.15 11.63
N ILE A 111 6.43 -12.40 11.76
CA ILE A 111 5.38 -11.44 11.40
C ILE A 111 4.53 -11.17 12.66
N PRO A 112 4.86 -10.16 13.51
CA PRO A 112 4.10 -9.88 14.72
C PRO A 112 2.69 -9.33 14.48
N LEU A 113 2.47 -8.68 13.34
CA LEU A 113 1.21 -8.05 12.96
C LEU A 113 0.98 -8.16 11.45
N THR A 114 -0.25 -8.45 11.07
CA THR A 114 -0.79 -8.21 9.72
C THR A 114 -1.97 -7.25 9.83
N VAL A 115 -2.10 -6.33 8.88
CA VAL A 115 -3.29 -5.47 8.74
C VAL A 115 -3.97 -5.84 7.43
N ILE A 116 -5.28 -6.07 7.49
CA ILE A 116 -6.15 -6.31 6.32
C ILE A 116 -7.31 -5.33 6.44
N SER A 117 -7.14 -4.13 5.90
CA SER A 117 -8.04 -3.00 6.15
C SER A 117 -7.82 -1.86 5.14
N VAL A 118 -8.43 -0.71 5.42
CA VAL A 118 -8.31 0.52 4.65
C VAL A 118 -6.96 1.23 4.80
N VAL A 119 -6.60 2.09 3.83
CA VAL A 119 -5.32 2.84 3.84
C VAL A 119 -5.02 3.58 5.16
N PRO A 120 -5.97 4.30 5.81
CA PRO A 120 -5.71 4.95 7.10
C PRO A 120 -5.19 4.01 8.19
N ASP A 121 -5.63 2.76 8.23
CA ASP A 121 -5.17 1.79 9.23
C ASP A 121 -3.71 1.40 9.01
N ILE A 122 -3.28 1.24 7.76
CA ILE A 122 -1.88 1.00 7.43
C ILE A 122 -1.04 2.25 7.73
N MET A 123 -1.55 3.44 7.39
CA MET A 123 -0.88 4.72 7.69
C MET A 123 -0.76 4.97 9.20
N ARG A 124 -1.72 4.55 10.04
CA ARG A 124 -1.63 4.60 11.50
C ARG A 124 -0.46 3.77 12.01
N HIS A 125 -0.35 2.51 11.58
CA HIS A 125 0.76 1.66 11.98
C HIS A 125 2.13 2.24 11.57
N MET A 126 2.23 2.70 10.33
CA MET A 126 3.46 3.36 9.85
C MET A 126 3.79 4.61 10.65
N SER A 127 2.79 5.43 10.98
CA SER A 127 2.94 6.64 11.78
C SER A 127 3.44 6.35 13.20
N ASN A 128 2.94 5.28 13.81
CA ASN A 128 3.41 4.79 15.10
C ASN A 128 4.89 4.36 15.03
N LEU A 129 5.28 3.57 14.02
CA LEU A 129 6.68 3.17 13.85
C LEU A 129 7.61 4.36 13.56
N ILE A 130 7.20 5.31 12.71
CA ILE A 130 7.95 6.54 12.45
C ILE A 130 8.17 7.31 13.76
N VAL A 131 7.14 7.52 14.58
CA VAL A 131 7.26 8.27 15.84
C VAL A 131 8.07 7.53 16.92
N ARG A 132 8.23 6.21 16.81
CA ARG A 132 9.13 5.39 17.65
C ARG A 132 10.59 5.40 17.17
N ALA A 133 10.89 5.90 15.97
CA ALA A 133 12.23 5.80 15.38
C ALA A 133 13.31 6.52 16.20
N GLU A 134 14.47 5.87 16.32
CA GLU A 134 15.62 6.35 17.09
C GLU A 134 16.75 6.92 16.21
N LYS A 135 16.92 6.41 14.98
CA LYS A 135 18.10 6.65 14.14
C LYS A 135 17.78 6.87 12.67
N GLU A 136 16.92 6.04 12.08
CA GLU A 136 16.65 6.08 10.64
C GLU A 136 15.28 5.54 10.22
N VAL A 137 14.78 6.08 9.12
CA VAL A 137 13.62 5.56 8.39
C VAL A 137 13.94 5.53 6.89
N ILE A 138 13.70 4.40 6.25
CA ILE A 138 13.62 4.29 4.78
C ILE A 138 12.16 4.04 4.44
N LEU A 139 11.55 4.90 3.63
CA LEU A 139 10.17 4.78 3.18
C LEU A 139 10.13 4.79 1.65
N ALA A 140 9.43 3.83 1.06
CA ALA A 140 9.21 3.74 -0.37
C ALA A 140 7.71 3.56 -0.67
N THR A 141 7.23 4.25 -1.70
CA THR A 141 5.88 4.02 -2.25
C THR A 141 5.85 4.32 -3.73
N ASN A 142 5.21 3.49 -4.55
CA ASN A 142 5.11 3.76 -5.98
C ASN A 142 4.46 5.12 -6.26
N TYR A 143 3.39 5.45 -5.56
CA TYR A 143 2.72 6.75 -5.73
C TYR A 143 2.47 7.46 -4.41
N TRP A 144 2.94 8.70 -4.34
CA TRP A 144 2.68 9.64 -3.25
C TRP A 144 1.78 10.77 -3.74
N GLN A 145 0.71 11.07 -3.02
CA GLN A 145 -0.19 12.20 -3.23
C GLN A 145 -0.41 12.95 -1.92
N ASN A 146 -0.42 14.30 -1.96
CA ASN A 146 -0.90 15.12 -0.85
C ASN A 146 -2.38 14.79 -0.55
N SER A 147 -2.62 14.10 0.55
CA SER A 147 -3.82 13.32 0.86
C SER A 147 -4.03 13.19 2.37
N VAL A 148 -5.14 12.62 2.84
CA VAL A 148 -5.29 12.20 4.24
C VAL A 148 -4.25 11.11 4.57
N ALA A 149 -4.01 10.17 3.65
CA ALA A 149 -2.99 9.15 3.81
C ALA A 149 -1.57 9.75 4.04
N SER A 150 -1.15 10.70 3.21
CA SER A 150 0.16 11.35 3.38
C SER A 150 0.22 12.21 4.66
N LYS A 151 -0.90 12.83 5.06
CA LYS A 151 -0.94 13.67 6.28
C LYS A 151 -0.55 12.90 7.53
N TYR A 152 -1.03 11.66 7.72
CA TYR A 152 -0.60 10.79 8.81
C TYR A 152 0.93 10.70 8.91
N ILE A 153 1.58 10.37 7.77
CA ILE A 153 3.04 10.28 7.67
C ILE A 153 3.71 11.64 7.94
N THR A 154 3.23 12.73 7.36
CA THR A 154 3.84 14.07 7.59
C THR A 154 3.66 14.59 9.03
N ASN A 155 2.58 14.20 9.71
CA ASN A 155 2.40 14.49 11.13
C ASN A 155 3.36 13.65 11.99
N ALA A 156 3.50 12.35 11.66
CA ALA A 156 4.46 11.47 12.30
C ALA A 156 5.91 11.97 12.15
N MET A 157 6.29 12.52 10.98
CA MET A 157 7.60 13.16 10.78
C MET A 157 7.81 14.38 11.69
N ARG A 158 6.78 15.24 11.86
CA ARG A 158 6.87 16.40 12.77
C ARG A 158 7.00 15.98 14.23
N GLU A 159 6.20 15.01 14.67
CA GLU A 159 6.28 14.48 16.04
C GLU A 159 7.61 13.74 16.30
N LEU A 160 8.10 12.97 15.34
CA LEU A 160 9.42 12.34 15.38
C LEU A 160 10.52 13.41 15.51
N SER A 161 10.51 14.46 14.69
CA SER A 161 11.49 15.54 14.77
C SER A 161 11.43 16.25 16.12
N ARG A 162 10.24 16.45 16.70
CA ARG A 162 10.06 17.04 18.03
C ARG A 162 10.73 16.16 19.10
N ARG A 163 10.46 14.85 19.09
CA ARG A 163 11.04 13.88 20.04
C ARG A 163 12.55 13.73 19.88
N ALA A 164 13.05 13.68 18.65
CA ALA A 164 14.49 13.64 18.38
C ALA A 164 15.20 14.89 18.95
N GLY A 165 14.58 16.07 18.82
CA GLY A 165 15.05 17.30 19.44
C GLY A 165 15.08 17.25 20.98
N GLU A 166 14.07 16.64 21.61
CA GLU A 166 14.05 16.41 23.07
C GLU A 166 15.14 15.44 23.54
N ARG A 167 15.51 14.46 22.72
CA ARG A 167 16.63 13.53 22.97
C ARG A 167 18.00 14.13 22.65
N GLY A 168 18.06 15.22 21.88
CA GLY A 168 19.31 15.80 21.38
C GLY A 168 19.91 15.05 20.19
N GLU A 169 19.08 14.34 19.43
CA GLU A 169 19.45 13.45 18.33
C GLU A 169 18.99 13.99 16.96
N ARG A 170 19.48 13.37 15.88
CA ARG A 170 18.96 13.57 14.51
C ARG A 170 18.62 12.22 13.89
N ILE A 171 17.57 12.19 13.07
CA ILE A 171 17.12 11.00 12.34
C ILE A 171 17.44 11.15 10.87
N VAL A 172 18.00 10.11 10.24
CA VAL A 172 18.16 10.07 8.77
C VAL A 172 16.89 9.50 8.14
N PHE A 173 16.21 10.27 7.29
CA PHE A 173 14.98 9.83 6.63
C PHE A 173 15.20 9.79 5.12
N LYS A 174 15.10 8.60 4.52
CA LYS A 174 15.20 8.39 3.07
C LYS A 174 13.81 8.08 2.52
N LEU A 175 13.33 8.88 1.57
CA LEU A 175 12.01 8.70 0.95
C LEU A 175 12.13 8.49 -0.56
N GLU A 176 11.54 7.42 -1.09
CA GLU A 176 11.53 7.11 -2.51
C GLU A 176 10.10 6.99 -3.06
N TYR A 177 9.85 7.58 -4.24
CA TYR A 177 8.59 7.43 -4.96
C TYR A 177 8.74 7.43 -6.49
N ASP A 178 7.74 6.95 -7.24
CA ASP A 178 7.67 7.08 -8.70
C ASP A 178 6.80 8.27 -9.13
N ARG A 179 7.41 9.23 -9.84
CA ARG A 179 6.70 10.25 -10.63
C ARG A 179 7.41 10.47 -11.97
N GLY A 180 7.03 9.67 -12.95
CA GLY A 180 7.58 9.71 -14.32
C GLY A 180 7.75 11.11 -14.93
N SER A 181 8.97 11.35 -15.43
CA SER A 181 9.47 12.61 -15.97
C SER A 181 10.33 12.34 -17.20
N ALA A 182 10.25 13.20 -18.22
CA ALA A 182 11.09 13.07 -19.42
C ALA A 182 12.60 13.14 -19.12
N LYS A 183 12.99 13.73 -17.97
CA LYS A 183 14.39 13.75 -17.50
C LYS A 183 14.90 12.36 -17.11
N GLN A 184 14.02 11.43 -16.75
CA GLN A 184 14.37 10.06 -16.37
C GLN A 184 14.77 9.19 -17.57
N ALA A 185 14.75 9.71 -18.80
CA ALA A 185 15.45 9.10 -19.93
C ALA A 185 17.00 9.14 -19.80
N LEU A 186 17.55 9.99 -18.90
CA LEU A 186 18.98 10.12 -18.66
C LEU A 186 19.43 9.61 -17.28
N ASN A 187 18.64 9.88 -16.23
CA ASN A 187 18.88 9.35 -14.88
C ASN A 187 17.54 8.91 -14.27
N ASN A 188 17.39 7.62 -13.99
CA ASN A 188 16.17 7.07 -13.42
C ASN A 188 15.92 7.53 -11.97
N HIS A 189 16.97 7.67 -11.15
CA HIS A 189 16.89 7.99 -9.72
C HIS A 189 17.22 9.48 -9.49
N MET A 190 16.20 10.34 -9.59
CA MET A 190 16.37 11.79 -9.45
C MET A 190 16.19 12.25 -8.01
N SER A 191 17.22 12.88 -7.42
CA SER A 191 17.03 13.61 -6.14
C SER A 191 16.02 14.76 -6.31
N VAL A 192 15.16 14.95 -5.30
CA VAL A 192 14.08 15.93 -5.26
C VAL A 192 14.39 16.98 -4.18
N PRO A 193 14.70 18.23 -4.55
CA PRO A 193 15.01 19.28 -3.58
C PRO A 193 13.74 19.79 -2.87
N PRO A 194 13.86 20.46 -1.71
CA PRO A 194 12.72 20.91 -0.89
C PRO A 194 11.65 21.70 -1.66
N LYS A 195 12.07 22.65 -2.49
CA LYS A 195 11.18 23.44 -3.35
C LYS A 195 10.24 22.61 -4.25
N ASP A 196 10.63 21.38 -4.61
CA ASP A 196 9.88 20.52 -5.52
C ASP A 196 8.97 19.55 -4.71
N TYR A 197 9.42 19.01 -3.56
CA TYR A 197 8.59 18.15 -2.69
C TYR A 197 7.60 18.93 -1.79
N MET A 198 7.85 20.22 -1.53
CA MET A 198 6.90 21.11 -0.86
C MET A 198 5.77 21.58 -1.79
N GLY A 199 5.84 21.22 -3.09
CA GLY A 199 4.77 21.52 -4.05
C GLY A 199 3.44 20.86 -3.67
N THR A 200 2.32 21.50 -4.02
CA THR A 200 0.97 21.15 -3.51
C THR A 200 0.52 19.71 -3.77
N ALA A 201 1.15 19.00 -4.71
CA ALA A 201 0.85 17.62 -5.04
C ALA A 201 1.61 16.58 -4.21
N VAL A 202 2.73 16.97 -3.57
CA VAL A 202 3.55 16.11 -2.70
C VAL A 202 3.41 16.55 -1.24
N ASN A 203 3.63 17.83 -0.96
CA ASN A 203 3.38 18.49 0.33
C ASN A 203 4.07 17.81 1.53
N ILE A 204 5.33 17.39 1.33
CA ILE A 204 6.19 16.90 2.42
C ILE A 204 6.66 18.11 3.27
N PRO A 205 6.86 17.96 4.59
CA PRO A 205 7.22 19.08 5.48
C PRO A 205 8.48 19.82 5.03
N ALA A 206 8.51 21.12 5.25
CA ALA A 206 9.70 21.92 4.99
C ALA A 206 10.82 21.56 6.01
N PRO A 207 12.11 21.71 5.69
CA PRO A 207 13.21 21.42 6.63
C PRO A 207 13.07 22.13 8.00
N GLU A 208 12.48 23.32 8.03
CA GLU A 208 12.17 24.07 9.24
C GLU A 208 11.03 23.49 10.10
N ASP A 209 10.12 22.69 9.53
CA ASP A 209 9.09 21.95 10.28
C ASP A 209 9.66 20.70 10.97
N ILE A 210 10.76 20.16 10.43
CA ILE A 210 11.39 18.91 10.86
C ILE A 210 12.92 19.09 11.09
N PRO A 211 13.36 20.06 11.92
CA PRO A 211 14.76 20.47 12.01
C PRO A 211 15.73 19.40 12.55
N PHE A 212 15.21 18.30 13.11
CA PHE A 212 15.98 17.15 13.62
C PHE A 212 15.86 15.92 12.70
N ILE A 213 15.32 16.07 11.49
CA ILE A 213 15.31 15.01 10.47
C ILE A 213 16.16 15.45 9.28
N ASP A 214 17.16 14.63 8.95
CA ASP A 214 17.95 14.74 7.73
C ASP A 214 17.21 13.99 6.61
N LEU A 215 16.25 14.69 6.00
CA LEU A 215 15.40 14.18 4.93
C LEU A 215 16.07 14.27 3.55
N ASP A 216 16.10 13.15 2.85
CA ASP A 216 16.53 13.03 1.46
C ASP A 216 15.47 12.28 0.65
N VAL A 217 15.20 12.74 -0.57
CA VAL A 217 14.03 12.33 -1.37
C VAL A 217 14.46 11.99 -2.79
N VAL A 218 14.08 10.80 -3.27
CA VAL A 218 14.34 10.32 -4.63
C VAL A 218 13.02 10.07 -5.37
N ASN A 219 12.97 10.57 -6.60
CA ASN A 219 11.97 10.22 -7.60
C ASN A 219 12.59 9.19 -8.57
N TYR A 220 12.17 7.93 -8.45
CA TYR A 220 12.64 6.82 -9.27
C TYR A 220 11.57 6.34 -10.24
N HIS A 221 11.89 6.35 -11.53
CA HIS A 221 11.06 5.81 -12.60
C HIS A 221 11.89 5.12 -13.69
N ARG A 222 11.36 4.09 -14.35
CA ARG A 222 12.05 3.30 -15.40
C ARG A 222 11.33 3.33 -16.77
N PRO A 223 11.49 4.41 -17.57
CA PRO A 223 10.92 4.51 -18.91
C PRO A 223 11.25 3.29 -19.81
N MET A 224 10.41 2.90 -20.76
CA MET A 224 9.17 3.57 -21.22
C MET A 224 7.88 3.02 -20.60
N VAL A 225 7.90 1.79 -20.10
CA VAL A 225 6.73 1.11 -19.49
C VAL A 225 7.04 0.49 -18.13
N GLY A 226 8.29 0.55 -17.67
CA GLY A 226 8.67 0.10 -16.34
C GLY A 226 8.35 1.17 -15.32
N THR A 227 8.21 0.76 -14.06
CA THR A 227 7.86 1.65 -12.95
C THR A 227 8.43 1.08 -11.66
N PHE A 228 8.73 1.95 -10.70
CA PHE A 228 9.10 1.55 -9.35
C PHE A 228 7.83 1.22 -8.57
N HIS A 229 7.31 -0.01 -8.70
CA HIS A 229 6.02 -0.38 -8.10
C HIS A 229 6.12 -0.78 -6.60
N CYS A 230 7.27 -0.54 -5.99
CA CYS A 230 7.59 -0.90 -4.62
C CYS A 230 6.83 -0.08 -3.57
N LYS A 231 6.30 -0.72 -2.52
CA LYS A 231 5.82 -0.03 -1.30
C LYS A 231 6.28 -0.77 -0.04
N TYR A 232 7.15 -0.13 0.74
CA TYR A 232 7.70 -0.67 1.98
C TYR A 232 8.19 0.44 2.91
N MET A 233 8.40 0.11 4.18
CA MET A 233 9.11 0.97 5.13
C MET A 233 10.08 0.15 5.98
N ILE A 234 11.22 0.71 6.35
CA ILE A 234 12.20 0.11 7.26
C ILE A 234 12.54 1.16 8.31
N VAL A 235 12.49 0.77 9.59
CA VAL A 235 12.76 1.66 10.73
C VAL A 235 13.89 1.07 11.56
N ASP A 236 14.93 1.89 11.78
CA ASP A 236 16.14 1.59 12.55
C ASP A 236 16.88 0.29 12.18
N ARG A 237 16.61 -0.25 10.97
CA ARG A 237 16.99 -1.60 10.53
C ARG A 237 16.56 -2.70 11.51
N LYS A 238 15.44 -2.46 12.19
CA LYS A 238 14.87 -3.31 13.25
C LYS A 238 13.50 -3.85 12.86
N TYR A 239 12.68 -2.98 12.27
CA TYR A 239 11.35 -3.30 11.77
C TYR A 239 11.31 -3.08 10.26
N ALA A 240 10.61 -3.95 9.53
CA ALA A 240 10.21 -3.69 8.16
C ALA A 240 8.69 -3.82 8.01
N VAL A 241 8.12 -3.09 7.05
CA VAL A 241 6.71 -3.09 6.71
C VAL A 241 6.58 -3.28 5.21
N LEU A 242 5.87 -4.31 4.77
CA LEU A 242 5.60 -4.58 3.34
C LEU A 242 4.10 -4.50 3.07
N GLN A 243 3.69 -3.63 2.16
CA GLN A 243 2.29 -3.22 2.02
C GLN A 243 1.80 -3.18 0.57
N SER A 244 0.50 -3.39 0.34
CA SER A 244 -0.08 -3.34 -1.00
C SER A 244 -0.38 -1.91 -1.48
N ASN A 245 -0.71 -1.00 -0.55
CA ASN A 245 -1.21 0.33 -0.83
C ASN A 245 -0.14 1.33 -1.26
N ASN A 246 -0.56 2.34 -2.02
CA ASN A 246 0.16 3.59 -2.22
C ASN A 246 -0.09 4.57 -1.06
N ILE A 247 0.61 5.71 -1.03
CA ILE A 247 0.33 6.81 -0.07
C ILE A 247 -0.54 7.85 -0.79
N GLN A 248 -1.84 7.55 -0.87
CA GLN A 248 -2.88 8.34 -1.55
C GLN A 248 -4.24 8.12 -0.89
N ASP A 249 -5.21 9.01 -1.15
CA ASP A 249 -6.60 8.78 -0.73
C ASP A 249 -7.30 7.85 -1.72
N ASN A 250 -7.34 6.56 -1.41
CA ASN A 250 -8.29 5.58 -1.97
C ASN A 250 -9.10 4.97 -0.81
N ASP A 251 -10.32 4.47 -1.06
CA ASP A 251 -11.10 3.74 -0.05
C ASP A 251 -11.04 2.23 -0.35
N ASN A 252 -9.84 1.73 -0.65
CA ASN A 252 -9.59 0.33 -1.00
C ASN A 252 -9.35 -0.51 0.25
N MET A 253 -9.70 -1.80 0.17
CA MET A 253 -9.22 -2.85 1.07
C MET A 253 -7.81 -3.26 0.66
N GLU A 254 -6.88 -3.15 1.60
CA GLU A 254 -5.43 -3.26 1.42
C GLU A 254 -4.86 -4.24 2.47
N MET A 255 -3.60 -4.66 2.27
CA MET A 255 -2.91 -5.60 3.16
C MET A 255 -1.48 -5.11 3.45
N MET A 256 -1.06 -5.26 4.70
CA MET A 256 0.29 -4.95 5.16
C MET A 256 0.79 -6.00 6.15
N THR A 257 2.08 -6.33 6.06
CA THR A 257 2.78 -7.18 7.04
C THR A 257 3.88 -6.39 7.74
N HIS A 258 3.93 -6.52 9.07
CA HIS A 258 5.07 -6.11 9.90
C HIS A 258 6.03 -7.29 9.97
N LEU A 259 7.32 -7.06 9.71
CA LEU A 259 8.38 -8.06 9.66
C LEU A 259 9.52 -7.71 10.65
N GLU A 260 9.95 -8.69 11.44
CA GLU A 260 11.07 -8.58 12.39
C GLU A 260 12.10 -9.72 12.20
N GLY A 261 13.32 -9.51 12.72
CA GLY A 261 14.41 -10.48 12.70
C GLY A 261 15.29 -10.41 11.44
N PRO A 262 16.10 -11.46 11.15
CA PRO A 262 17.10 -11.45 10.08
C PRO A 262 16.61 -11.09 8.67
N ILE A 263 15.32 -11.30 8.37
CA ILE A 263 14.69 -10.88 7.10
C ILE A 263 14.76 -9.35 6.86
N VAL A 264 14.82 -8.55 7.93
CA VAL A 264 14.96 -7.09 7.82
C VAL A 264 16.31 -6.71 7.20
N ASP A 265 17.35 -7.52 7.34
CA ASP A 265 18.62 -7.30 6.62
C ASP A 265 18.46 -7.50 5.10
N SER A 266 17.63 -8.46 4.66
CA SER A 266 17.33 -8.69 3.24
C SER A 266 16.50 -7.54 2.64
N LEU A 267 15.52 -7.03 3.39
CA LEU A 267 14.72 -5.87 3.00
C LEU A 267 15.58 -4.60 2.97
N TYR A 268 16.49 -4.42 3.93
CA TYR A 268 17.43 -3.30 3.97
C TYR A 268 18.41 -3.34 2.79
N ASP A 269 18.94 -4.51 2.44
CA ASP A 269 19.79 -4.70 1.26
C ASP A 269 19.06 -4.38 -0.05
N MET A 270 17.82 -4.86 -0.19
CA MET A 270 16.94 -4.55 -1.33
C MET A 270 16.62 -3.05 -1.42
N ALA A 271 16.36 -2.39 -0.27
CA ALA A 271 16.07 -0.97 -0.23
C ALA A 271 17.27 -0.12 -0.68
N LEU A 272 18.49 -0.53 -0.31
CA LEU A 272 19.73 0.09 -0.79
C LEU A 272 19.89 -0.07 -2.30
N ILE A 273 19.66 -1.28 -2.82
CA ILE A 273 19.74 -1.58 -4.27
C ILE A 273 18.72 -0.74 -5.06
N SER A 274 17.50 -0.60 -4.53
CA SER A 274 16.45 0.24 -5.11
C SER A 274 16.83 1.71 -5.12
N TRP A 275 17.34 2.22 -3.99
CA TRP A 275 17.72 3.62 -3.83
C TRP A 275 18.80 4.08 -4.84
N ASN A 276 19.72 3.17 -5.21
CA ASN A 276 20.82 3.29 -6.19
C ASN A 276 21.88 4.38 -5.91
N ASN A 277 21.44 5.60 -5.57
CA ASN A 277 22.23 6.81 -5.38
C ASN A 277 23.09 6.76 -4.11
N LYS A 278 24.19 7.52 -4.10
CA LYS A 278 24.99 7.68 -2.89
C LYS A 278 24.16 8.25 -1.74
N LEU A 279 24.30 7.66 -0.56
CA LEU A 279 23.61 8.09 0.66
C LEU A 279 24.33 9.29 1.27
N ASP A 280 23.64 10.44 1.33
CA ASP A 280 24.12 11.63 2.03
C ASP A 280 22.99 12.22 2.90
N PRO A 281 23.09 12.23 4.25
CA PRO A 281 24.07 11.50 5.03
C PRO A 281 23.92 9.97 4.85
N PRO A 282 24.97 9.18 5.20
CA PRO A 282 24.88 7.72 5.31
C PRO A 282 23.88 7.27 6.38
N LEU A 283 23.32 6.07 6.20
CA LEU A 283 22.38 5.45 7.13
C LEU A 283 23.08 4.99 8.44
N PRO A 284 22.71 5.52 9.63
CA PRO A 284 23.32 5.19 10.91
C PRO A 284 23.36 3.69 11.27
N CYS A 285 22.36 2.90 10.89
CA CYS A 285 22.28 1.46 11.17
C CYS A 285 23.00 0.58 10.14
N ALA A 286 23.80 1.15 9.23
CA ALA A 286 24.61 0.36 8.29
C ALA A 286 25.49 -0.69 8.99
N ASN A 287 26.00 -0.39 10.19
CA ASN A 287 26.81 -1.30 11.01
C ASN A 287 26.02 -2.03 12.13
N SER A 288 24.69 -2.02 12.08
CA SER A 288 23.81 -2.67 13.08
C SER A 288 22.80 -3.59 12.37
N PRO A 289 23.24 -4.77 11.88
CA PRO A 289 22.37 -5.71 11.19
C PRO A 289 21.29 -6.31 12.10
N ALA A 290 20.09 -6.49 11.54
CA ALA A 290 18.93 -7.02 12.23
C ALA A 290 19.19 -8.41 12.83
N ALA A 291 20.00 -9.24 12.16
CA ALA A 291 20.40 -10.56 12.64
C ALA A 291 21.19 -10.57 13.97
N ILE A 292 21.60 -9.40 14.48
CA ILE A 292 22.25 -9.22 15.79
C ILE A 292 21.37 -8.39 16.75
N GLY A 293 20.39 -7.64 16.23
CA GLY A 293 19.56 -6.70 17.00
C GLY A 293 18.45 -7.34 17.85
N GLY A 294 18.12 -8.61 17.60
CA GLY A 294 17.04 -9.33 18.28
C GLY A 294 15.65 -9.05 17.72
N VAL A 295 14.63 -9.51 18.43
CA VAL A 295 13.20 -9.31 18.17
C VAL A 295 12.67 -8.39 19.28
N SER A 296 11.70 -7.54 19.00
CA SER A 296 11.27 -6.49 19.92
C SER A 296 9.78 -6.41 20.19
N SER A 297 8.88 -6.85 19.29
CA SER A 297 7.44 -6.84 19.62
C SER A 297 7.08 -7.97 20.59
N PHE A 298 7.60 -9.18 20.35
CA PHE A 298 7.31 -10.38 21.15
C PHE A 298 7.88 -10.34 22.58
N ASP A 299 8.93 -9.54 22.81
CA ASP A 299 9.53 -9.33 24.14
C ASP A 299 8.69 -8.40 25.05
N THR A 300 7.61 -7.80 24.53
CA THR A 300 6.73 -6.95 25.34
C THR A 300 5.67 -7.78 26.09
N GLU A 301 5.49 -7.50 27.39
CA GLU A 301 4.45 -8.16 28.21
C GLU A 301 3.04 -7.93 27.63
N ASN A 302 2.80 -6.73 27.08
CA ASN A 302 1.52 -6.36 26.47
C ASN A 302 1.19 -7.16 25.20
N HIS A 303 2.17 -7.54 24.38
CA HIS A 303 1.92 -8.35 23.19
C HIS A 303 1.36 -9.72 23.57
N ASN A 304 1.98 -10.38 24.55
CA ASN A 304 1.51 -11.65 25.08
C ASN A 304 0.11 -11.53 25.74
N ALA A 305 -0.17 -10.41 26.41
CA ALA A 305 -1.43 -10.21 27.11
C ALA A 305 -2.66 -10.12 26.18
N MET A 306 -2.50 -9.67 24.92
CA MET A 306 -3.57 -9.60 23.91
C MET A 306 -4.28 -10.94 23.68
N PHE A 307 -3.55 -12.06 23.77
CA PHE A 307 -4.07 -13.40 23.51
C PHE A 307 -4.77 -14.03 24.73
N THR A 308 -4.85 -13.29 25.84
CA THR A 308 -5.53 -13.73 27.06
C THR A 308 -6.94 -13.16 27.14
N GLN A 309 -7.86 -13.86 27.83
CA GLN A 309 -9.26 -13.39 27.98
C GLN A 309 -9.36 -11.98 28.60
N ASN A 310 -8.42 -11.63 29.48
CA ASN A 310 -8.39 -10.37 30.21
C ASN A 310 -7.75 -9.21 29.43
N GLY A 311 -6.91 -9.52 28.43
CA GLY A 311 -6.14 -8.50 27.70
C GLY A 311 -4.98 -7.89 28.53
N PRO A 312 -4.26 -6.91 27.96
CA PRO A 312 -3.32 -6.08 28.70
C PRO A 312 -4.03 -5.18 29.72
N ASN A 313 -3.42 -4.98 30.89
CA ASN A 313 -4.03 -4.21 31.99
C ASN A 313 -4.16 -2.70 31.73
N CYS A 314 -3.46 -2.16 30.72
CA CYS A 314 -3.46 -0.74 30.37
C CYS A 314 -2.96 -0.55 28.94
N HIS A 315 -3.63 0.33 28.18
CA HIS A 315 -3.13 0.83 26.90
C HIS A 315 -2.66 2.28 27.09
N SER A 316 -1.49 2.62 26.57
CA SER A 316 -0.95 3.98 26.65
C SER A 316 -0.54 4.51 25.28
N ALA A 317 -1.12 5.66 24.93
CA ALA A 317 -0.67 6.49 23.81
C ALA A 317 -0.13 7.82 24.34
N ILE A 318 0.81 8.39 23.59
CA ILE A 318 1.35 9.71 23.84
C ILE A 318 0.52 10.71 23.01
N VAL A 319 -0.32 11.48 23.72
CA VAL A 319 -1.20 12.52 23.16
C VAL A 319 -0.47 13.86 23.12
N HIS A 320 -0.73 14.69 22.11
CA HIS A 320 -0.02 15.96 21.92
C HIS A 320 -0.25 16.94 23.10
N PRO A 321 0.80 17.59 23.66
CA PRO A 321 0.67 18.41 24.88
C PRO A 321 -0.38 19.53 24.80
N ASP A 322 -0.50 20.18 23.63
CA ASP A 322 -1.40 21.32 23.43
C ASP A 322 -2.90 20.95 23.48
N GLN A 323 -3.24 19.66 23.29
CA GLN A 323 -4.63 19.18 23.40
C GLN A 323 -5.10 19.00 24.86
N LYS A 324 -4.21 19.14 25.86
CA LYS A 324 -4.61 19.08 27.29
C LYS A 324 -5.41 20.30 27.77
N ARG A 325 -5.62 21.33 26.93
CA ARG A 325 -6.56 22.41 27.23
C ARG A 325 -7.99 21.96 26.89
N GLY A 326 -8.70 21.52 27.92
CA GLY A 326 -10.02 20.90 27.80
C GLY A 326 -11.00 21.68 26.92
N GLN A 327 -11.49 21.00 25.89
CA GLN A 327 -12.57 21.50 25.04
C GLN A 327 -13.92 21.14 25.68
N GLN A 328 -14.82 22.12 25.82
CA GLN A 328 -16.24 21.82 25.97
C GLN A 328 -16.71 21.13 24.68
N ALA A 329 -17.62 20.16 24.82
CA ALA A 329 -18.21 19.46 23.68
C ALA A 329 -18.80 20.48 22.69
N TYR A 330 -18.35 20.41 21.44
CA TYR A 330 -18.86 21.26 20.36
C TYR A 330 -20.30 20.84 20.04
N GLU A 331 -21.27 21.61 20.52
CA GLU A 331 -22.67 21.43 20.15
C GLU A 331 -22.84 21.88 18.68
N TYR A 332 -23.11 20.91 17.79
CA TYR A 332 -23.30 21.19 16.37
C TYR A 332 -24.61 21.97 16.15
N GLN A 333 -24.49 23.28 15.99
CA GLN A 333 -25.56 24.13 15.49
C GLN A 333 -25.53 24.09 13.94
N PRO A 334 -26.56 23.53 13.27
CA PRO A 334 -26.62 23.52 11.80
C PRO A 334 -26.60 24.94 11.25
N ARG A 335 -25.79 25.20 10.22
CA ARG A 335 -25.86 26.48 9.50
C ARG A 335 -27.06 26.49 8.56
N ASP A 336 -27.92 27.49 8.71
CA ASP A 336 -29.07 27.70 7.83
C ASP A 336 -28.65 27.82 6.36
N ILE A 337 -29.42 27.14 5.50
CA ILE A 337 -29.24 27.16 4.05
C ILE A 337 -29.65 28.53 3.52
N SER A 338 -28.69 29.30 3.00
CA SER A 338 -28.94 30.62 2.44
C SER A 338 -29.74 30.53 1.14
N GLN A 339 -31.05 30.85 1.20
CA GLN A 339 -31.83 31.13 0.00
C GLN A 339 -31.48 32.51 -0.60
N PRO A 340 -31.56 32.69 -1.93
CA PRO A 340 -31.09 33.91 -2.57
C PRO A 340 -32.16 35.02 -2.60
N GLY A 341 -31.84 36.16 -2.00
CA GLY A 341 -32.35 37.48 -2.41
C GLY A 341 -33.42 38.14 -1.54
N ALA A 342 -32.99 39.04 -0.65
CA ALA A 342 -33.76 40.22 -0.20
C ALA A 342 -32.81 41.33 0.30
N LEU A 343 -33.21 42.59 0.12
CA LEU A 343 -32.43 43.79 0.53
C LEU A 343 -32.53 44.04 2.04
N PRO A 344 -31.52 44.68 2.67
CA PRO A 344 -31.52 44.94 4.11
C PRO A 344 -32.32 46.20 4.49
N SER A 345 -33.04 46.14 5.62
CA SER A 345 -33.65 47.31 6.25
C SER A 345 -33.36 47.41 7.76
N SER A 346 -32.75 48.54 8.15
CA SER A 346 -32.92 49.27 9.42
C SER A 346 -32.84 48.54 10.78
N ALA A 347 -31.67 48.68 11.42
CA ALA A 347 -31.44 49.43 12.68
C ALA A 347 -32.29 49.19 13.96
N SER A 348 -31.58 48.84 15.04
CA SER A 348 -31.67 49.40 16.41
C SER A 348 -30.40 48.96 17.17
N MET A 349 -29.57 49.80 17.84
CA MET A 349 -29.79 50.45 19.15
C MET A 349 -30.35 49.45 20.18
N GLU A 350 -29.77 49.16 21.35
CA GLU A 350 -28.97 49.91 22.35
C GLU A 350 -28.38 48.83 23.34
N SER A 351 -27.56 49.03 24.38
CA SER A 351 -26.86 50.16 25.02
C SER A 351 -25.80 49.62 26.02
N GLY A 352 -24.82 50.45 26.41
CA GLY A 352 -24.08 50.39 27.71
C GLY A 352 -23.14 49.21 28.01
N THR A 353 -22.11 49.33 28.85
CA THR A 353 -21.51 50.53 29.48
C THR A 353 -20.11 50.19 30.03
N ALA A 354 -19.13 51.10 29.86
CA ALA A 354 -18.04 51.48 30.80
C ALA A 354 -17.19 50.37 31.52
N LYS A 355 -15.86 50.48 31.71
CA LYS A 355 -15.04 51.67 32.07
C LYS A 355 -13.53 51.29 32.14
N ARG A 356 -12.63 52.19 31.68
CA ARG A 356 -11.27 52.55 32.23
C ARG A 356 -10.18 51.45 32.41
N THR A 357 -8.86 51.71 32.34
CA THR A 357 -8.03 52.95 32.18
C THR A 357 -6.60 52.59 31.71
N ASP A 358 -5.98 53.48 30.91
CA ASP A 358 -4.60 54.06 30.92
C ASP A 358 -3.39 53.26 31.52
N ALA A 359 -2.10 53.39 31.09
CA ALA A 359 -1.35 54.52 30.48
C ALA A 359 -0.03 54.02 29.79
N LEU A 360 0.51 54.64 28.71
CA LEU A 360 1.69 55.56 28.62
C LEU A 360 3.09 54.92 28.97
N THR A 361 4.25 55.15 28.32
CA THR A 361 4.77 56.19 27.37
C THR A 361 6.19 55.85 26.80
N ASP A 362 6.51 56.32 25.58
CA ASP A 362 7.78 56.99 25.09
C ASP A 362 9.21 56.34 25.19
N SER A 363 10.24 56.65 24.37
CA SER A 363 10.40 57.33 23.04
C SER A 363 11.89 57.38 22.54
N GLU A 364 12.13 57.56 21.21
CA GLU A 364 13.32 58.24 20.56
C GLU A 364 14.76 57.57 20.62
N LYS A 365 15.77 57.80 19.74
CA LYS A 365 16.01 58.66 18.53
C LYS A 365 17.30 58.28 17.70
N THR A 366 17.28 58.46 16.35
CA THR A 366 18.34 58.97 15.37
C THR A 366 19.83 58.46 15.37
N GLU A 367 20.70 58.55 14.33
CA GLU A 367 20.76 59.24 13.00
C GLU A 367 21.93 58.73 12.06
N ASN A 368 21.83 58.94 10.72
CA ASN A 368 22.87 59.33 9.69
C ASN A 368 24.27 58.62 9.53
N ALA A 369 24.98 58.59 8.37
CA ALA A 369 24.72 58.83 6.92
C ALA A 369 25.98 58.54 6.04
N VAL A 370 25.90 58.74 4.70
CA VAL A 370 26.96 59.10 3.70
C VAL A 370 27.48 58.04 2.67
N HIS A 371 27.46 58.46 1.39
CA HIS A 371 27.89 57.85 0.09
C HIS A 371 29.37 58.28 -0.29
N PRO A 372 29.99 58.16 -1.52
CA PRO A 372 29.45 57.79 -2.86
C PRO A 372 30.36 56.98 -3.86
N ALA A 373 29.77 56.67 -5.03
CA ALA A 373 30.30 56.65 -6.43
C ALA A 373 31.59 55.88 -6.83
N GLY A 374 31.71 55.35 -8.07
CA GLY A 374 30.73 55.33 -9.18
C GLY A 374 31.21 54.60 -10.46
N GLU A 375 30.27 54.53 -11.43
CA GLU A 375 30.43 54.58 -12.91
C GLU A 375 31.16 53.44 -13.65
N SER A 376 30.78 53.01 -14.87
CA SER A 376 30.00 53.62 -15.98
C SER A 376 28.72 52.81 -16.34
N GLU A 377 27.59 53.42 -16.73
CA GLU A 377 27.17 53.82 -18.12
C GLU A 377 27.32 52.72 -19.19
N THR A 378 26.44 52.54 -20.20
CA THR A 378 25.38 53.38 -20.81
C THR A 378 24.14 52.53 -21.16
N ALA A 379 22.90 52.99 -20.87
CA ALA A 379 21.89 53.51 -21.83
C ALA A 379 21.18 52.44 -22.71
N GLU A 380 19.92 52.55 -23.17
CA GLU A 380 18.78 53.48 -23.03
C GLU A 380 17.55 52.71 -23.62
N ASN A 381 16.25 53.03 -23.50
CA ASN A 381 15.32 53.71 -22.56
C ASN A 381 13.89 53.45 -23.17
N GLU A 382 12.71 53.55 -22.55
CA GLU A 382 12.17 53.88 -21.21
C GLU A 382 10.67 53.45 -21.20
N VAL A 383 10.05 52.98 -20.09
CA VAL A 383 9.31 53.74 -19.03
C VAL A 383 8.00 54.41 -19.52
N ALA A 384 6.91 54.59 -18.75
CA ALA A 384 6.62 54.40 -17.32
C ALA A 384 5.37 53.51 -17.12
N GLY A 385 5.12 52.90 -15.96
CA GLY A 385 4.71 53.55 -14.71
C GLY A 385 3.23 53.23 -14.45
N ILE A 386 2.74 52.96 -13.24
CA ILE A 386 3.05 53.59 -11.96
C ILE A 386 3.09 52.52 -10.85
N THR A 387 4.25 52.34 -10.22
CA THR A 387 4.38 51.80 -8.86
C THR A 387 4.64 52.97 -7.91
N ASN A 388 3.57 53.49 -7.31
CA ASN A 388 3.67 54.50 -6.24
C ASN A 388 2.53 54.23 -5.25
N GLY A 389 2.88 53.80 -4.03
CA GLY A 389 1.89 53.36 -3.03
C GLY A 389 2.42 52.42 -1.94
N MET A 390 3.58 51.78 -2.13
CA MET A 390 4.22 50.94 -1.10
C MET A 390 5.13 51.71 -0.13
N GLU A 391 4.68 52.85 0.41
CA GLU A 391 5.37 53.46 1.55
C GLU A 391 4.50 54.25 2.57
N GLN A 392 3.17 54.08 2.56
CA GLN A 392 2.29 54.64 3.61
C GLN A 392 1.21 53.67 4.09
N ALA A 393 1.61 52.50 4.60
CA ALA A 393 0.71 51.59 5.33
C ALA A 393 1.41 50.71 6.39
N LYS A 394 2.51 51.19 7.00
CA LYS A 394 3.22 50.51 8.10
C LYS A 394 3.17 51.30 9.42
N LEU A 395 1.98 51.78 9.78
CA LEU A 395 1.68 52.39 11.08
C LEU A 395 0.20 52.15 11.47
N ARG A 396 -0.12 50.89 11.77
CA ARG A 396 -1.31 50.46 12.55
C ARG A 396 -1.06 49.01 12.97
N GLY A 397 -0.98 48.77 14.28
CA GLY A 397 -0.75 47.44 14.82
C GLY A 397 -2.05 46.64 14.85
N GLU A 398 -2.12 45.60 14.00
CA GLU A 398 -3.09 44.52 14.13
C GLU A 398 -2.36 43.19 13.93
N SER A 399 -2.44 42.30 14.92
CA SER A 399 -1.86 40.96 14.85
C SER A 399 -2.62 40.12 13.84
N ARG A 400 -1.92 39.56 12.84
CA ARG A 400 -2.47 38.52 11.96
C ARG A 400 -1.57 37.29 11.96
N SER A 401 -2.21 36.14 12.12
CA SER A 401 -1.65 34.83 11.79
C SER A 401 -1.23 34.81 10.32
N ILE A 402 -0.01 34.36 10.05
CA ILE A 402 0.49 34.19 8.69
C ILE A 402 0.02 32.83 8.18
N GLU A 403 -1.06 32.81 7.41
CA GLU A 403 -1.33 31.70 6.49
C GLU A 403 -0.36 31.82 5.30
N HIS A 404 0.49 30.81 5.10
CA HIS A 404 1.36 30.75 3.93
C HIS A 404 0.56 30.28 2.70
N ASP A 405 -0.04 31.25 1.99
CA ASP A 405 -0.72 31.01 0.72
C ASP A 405 0.35 30.78 -0.38
N GLY A 406 0.79 29.52 -0.52
CA GLY A 406 1.64 29.08 -1.64
C GLY A 406 0.89 29.17 -2.98
N PRO A 407 1.60 29.22 -4.12
CA PRO A 407 0.96 29.38 -5.43
C PRO A 407 0.05 28.18 -5.74
N LYS A 408 -1.26 28.44 -5.81
CA LYS A 408 -2.28 27.45 -6.20
C LYS A 408 -2.08 27.08 -7.67
N LEU A 409 -1.56 25.87 -7.92
CA LEU A 409 -1.38 25.31 -9.27
C LEU A 409 -2.68 25.37 -10.08
N GLY A 410 -2.55 25.75 -11.36
CA GLY A 410 -3.68 25.83 -12.27
C GLY A 410 -4.24 24.44 -12.61
N PRO A 411 -5.52 24.33 -13.04
CA PRO A 411 -6.11 23.04 -13.43
C PRO A 411 -5.28 22.27 -14.47
N ILE A 412 -4.64 22.99 -15.40
CA ILE A 412 -3.83 22.42 -16.49
C ILE A 412 -2.55 21.74 -15.98
N GLU A 413 -1.93 22.26 -14.92
CA GLU A 413 -0.70 21.70 -14.36
C GLU A 413 -0.99 20.40 -13.61
N LYS A 414 -2.06 20.39 -12.79
CA LYS A 414 -2.59 19.17 -12.16
C LYS A 414 -2.99 18.11 -13.19
N LEU A 415 -3.58 18.53 -14.31
CA LEU A 415 -3.91 17.67 -15.44
C LEU A 415 -2.68 17.00 -16.07
N GLN A 416 -1.60 17.76 -16.29
CA GLN A 416 -0.34 17.22 -16.83
C GLN A 416 0.41 16.34 -15.82
N GLU A 417 0.25 16.58 -14.53
CA GLU A 417 0.84 15.80 -13.45
C GLU A 417 0.12 14.44 -13.31
N ASN A 418 -1.21 14.45 -13.25
CA ASN A 418 -2.02 13.23 -13.20
C ASN A 418 -1.87 12.37 -14.47
N ALA A 419 -1.81 13.00 -15.65
CA ALA A 419 -1.59 12.30 -16.92
C ALA A 419 -0.24 11.55 -16.99
N LYS A 420 0.78 12.01 -16.25
CA LYS A 420 2.08 11.32 -16.12
C LYS A 420 2.03 10.18 -15.12
N ALA A 421 1.38 10.37 -13.97
CA ALA A 421 1.19 9.31 -12.98
C ALA A 421 0.42 8.11 -13.57
N VAL A 422 -0.71 8.37 -14.23
CA VAL A 422 -1.59 7.33 -14.81
C VAL A 422 -0.94 6.56 -15.97
N ALA A 423 0.02 7.16 -16.68
CA ALA A 423 0.78 6.49 -17.74
C ALA A 423 1.90 5.57 -17.22
N VAL A 424 2.13 5.58 -15.90
CA VAL A 424 3.33 5.03 -15.26
C VAL A 424 3.01 3.98 -14.21
N THR A 425 2.02 4.23 -13.36
CA THR A 425 1.68 3.35 -12.24
C THR A 425 0.77 2.19 -12.62
N GLY A 426 0.03 2.32 -13.73
CA GLY A 426 -1.07 1.42 -14.08
C GLY A 426 -2.30 1.55 -13.17
N ASP A 427 -2.25 2.35 -12.11
CA ASP A 427 -3.33 2.58 -11.14
C ASP A 427 -4.11 3.85 -11.53
N VAL A 428 -5.38 3.72 -11.92
CA VAL A 428 -6.04 4.70 -12.82
C VAL A 428 -7.06 5.61 -12.12
N ASP A 429 -7.60 5.22 -10.97
CA ASP A 429 -8.89 5.74 -10.49
C ASP A 429 -8.84 7.12 -9.80
N HIS A 430 -7.82 7.95 -10.06
CA HIS A 430 -7.42 9.04 -9.15
C HIS A 430 -7.32 10.45 -9.76
N ILE A 431 -8.10 10.77 -10.81
CA ILE A 431 -8.43 12.19 -11.14
C ILE A 431 -9.84 12.55 -10.61
N PRO A 432 -10.10 13.79 -10.15
CA PRO A 432 -11.45 14.26 -9.78
C PRO A 432 -12.17 14.89 -10.97
N ASP A 433 -13.43 14.51 -11.20
CA ASP A 433 -14.30 15.08 -12.25
C ASP A 433 -15.39 16.00 -11.65
N PRO A 434 -15.80 17.08 -12.32
CA PRO A 434 -16.83 17.99 -11.81
C PRO A 434 -18.24 17.41 -11.96
N VAL A 435 -18.95 17.34 -10.84
CA VAL A 435 -20.30 16.77 -10.68
C VAL A 435 -21.30 17.29 -11.73
N LYS A 436 -22.10 16.38 -12.28
CA LYS A 436 -23.37 16.68 -12.96
C LYS A 436 -24.50 15.85 -12.37
N GLU A 437 -25.54 16.52 -11.91
CA GLU A 437 -26.79 15.90 -11.50
C GLU A 437 -27.53 15.31 -12.71
N HIS A 438 -28.18 14.16 -12.55
CA HIS A 438 -29.23 13.70 -13.46
C HIS A 438 -30.37 13.01 -12.71
N ASN A 439 -31.59 13.45 -13.02
CA ASN A 439 -32.84 12.97 -12.43
C ASN A 439 -33.16 11.52 -12.78
N SER A 440 -33.57 10.73 -11.79
CA SER A 440 -34.18 9.41 -11.98
C SER A 440 -35.71 9.51 -12.13
N LYS A 441 -36.32 8.59 -12.88
CA LYS A 441 -37.76 8.33 -12.88
C LYS A 441 -38.02 6.89 -12.46
N SER A 442 -38.90 6.70 -11.50
CA SER A 442 -39.29 5.38 -10.95
C SER A 442 -40.26 4.64 -11.87
N GLY A 443 -39.98 3.37 -12.17
CA GLY A 443 -40.94 2.38 -12.66
C GLY A 443 -41.20 1.32 -11.59
N LYS A 444 -42.46 0.85 -11.49
CA LYS A 444 -42.83 -0.26 -10.58
C LYS A 444 -42.66 -1.61 -11.29
N HIS A 445 -42.35 -2.66 -10.52
CA HIS A 445 -42.48 -4.05 -10.93
C HIS A 445 -43.32 -4.84 -9.92
N GLU A 446 -44.00 -5.88 -10.41
CA GLU A 446 -44.83 -6.82 -9.65
C GLU A 446 -44.10 -8.16 -9.44
N ASP A 447 -44.46 -8.89 -8.39
CA ASP A 447 -43.89 -10.18 -7.98
C ASP A 447 -44.33 -11.36 -8.87
N THR A 448 -43.39 -12.27 -9.19
CA THR A 448 -43.71 -13.70 -9.40
C THR A 448 -42.55 -14.65 -9.04
N THR A 449 -42.73 -15.36 -7.92
CA THR A 449 -42.39 -16.79 -7.66
C THR A 449 -41.05 -17.39 -8.16
N GLN A 450 -40.15 -17.58 -7.20
CA GLN A 450 -39.16 -18.65 -7.01
C GLN A 450 -39.00 -19.75 -8.09
N GLY A 451 -37.80 -19.81 -8.66
CA GLY A 451 -37.15 -21.00 -9.20
C GLY A 451 -35.68 -21.02 -8.78
N ASN A 452 -35.11 -22.19 -8.47
CA ASN A 452 -33.77 -22.33 -7.87
C ASN A 452 -32.65 -21.67 -8.70
N LEU A 453 -32.00 -20.64 -8.16
CA LEU A 453 -30.82 -19.97 -8.71
C LEU A 453 -29.82 -19.60 -7.59
N PRO A 454 -28.51 -19.42 -7.88
CA PRO A 454 -27.49 -19.04 -6.89
C PRO A 454 -27.65 -17.58 -6.41
N GLY A 455 -27.01 -17.24 -5.29
CA GLY A 455 -27.04 -15.88 -4.71
C GLY A 455 -27.40 -15.83 -3.21
N PHE A 456 -27.93 -16.92 -2.65
CA PHE A 456 -28.10 -17.09 -1.19
C PHE A 456 -27.60 -18.44 -0.65
N LEU A 457 -27.20 -19.35 -1.54
CA LEU A 457 -26.37 -20.49 -1.15
C LEU A 457 -24.96 -19.96 -0.92
N GLY A 458 -24.69 -19.45 0.28
CA GLY A 458 -23.33 -19.12 0.71
C GLY A 458 -22.40 -20.34 0.58
N PRO A 459 -21.08 -20.14 0.63
CA PRO A 459 -20.04 -20.80 -0.19
C PRO A 459 -20.19 -22.32 -0.35
N ASP A 460 -19.69 -22.89 -1.45
CA ASP A 460 -19.69 -24.35 -1.61
C ASP A 460 -18.93 -25.09 -0.49
N ALA A 461 -19.08 -26.42 -0.43
CA ALA A 461 -18.60 -27.19 0.72
C ALA A 461 -17.07 -27.09 0.85
N GLU A 462 -16.37 -27.12 -0.28
CA GLU A 462 -14.93 -26.96 -0.43
C GLU A 462 -14.47 -25.57 0.02
N THR A 463 -15.15 -24.50 -0.42
CA THR A 463 -14.87 -23.13 0.04
C THR A 463 -15.12 -22.97 1.54
N LYS A 464 -16.19 -23.57 2.09
CA LYS A 464 -16.45 -23.58 3.53
C LYS A 464 -15.38 -24.32 4.32
N GLU A 465 -14.91 -25.46 3.83
CA GLU A 465 -13.83 -26.24 4.44
C GLU A 465 -12.53 -25.41 4.47
N PHE A 466 -12.12 -24.84 3.34
CA PHE A 466 -10.94 -23.96 3.25
C PHE A 466 -11.03 -22.77 4.20
N LEU A 467 -12.16 -22.07 4.24
CA LEU A 467 -12.35 -20.91 5.13
C LEU A 467 -12.42 -21.31 6.62
N SER A 468 -12.79 -22.55 6.94
CA SER A 468 -12.80 -23.08 8.31
C SER A 468 -11.42 -23.50 8.82
N GLU A 469 -10.40 -23.55 7.96
CA GLU A 469 -9.01 -23.76 8.38
C GLU A 469 -8.41 -22.51 9.03
N GLY A 470 -9.07 -21.35 8.93
CA GLY A 470 -8.57 -20.09 9.48
C GLY A 470 -8.67 -20.01 11.01
N ASP A 471 -7.64 -19.44 11.64
CA ASP A 471 -7.53 -19.32 13.09
C ASP A 471 -7.74 -17.86 13.56
N GLN A 472 -8.80 -17.59 14.31
CA GLN A 472 -9.02 -16.29 14.96
C GLN A 472 -8.03 -16.11 16.13
N GLN A 473 -7.09 -15.19 15.97
CA GLN A 473 -5.99 -15.01 16.94
C GLN A 473 -6.43 -14.30 18.24
N LEU A 474 -7.34 -13.33 18.15
CA LEU A 474 -7.81 -12.58 19.32
C LEU A 474 -9.01 -13.27 19.99
N PRO A 475 -9.04 -13.39 21.32
CA PRO A 475 -10.22 -13.86 22.04
C PRO A 475 -11.44 -12.98 21.74
N GLN A 476 -12.62 -13.58 21.58
CA GLN A 476 -13.86 -12.84 21.30
C GLN A 476 -14.13 -11.71 22.33
N SER A 477 -13.76 -11.92 23.60
CA SER A 477 -13.88 -10.90 24.65
C SER A 477 -13.05 -9.64 24.40
N GLN A 478 -11.91 -9.76 23.71
CA GLN A 478 -11.04 -8.64 23.32
C GLN A 478 -11.54 -7.95 22.04
N ILE A 479 -12.24 -8.67 21.15
CA ILE A 479 -12.89 -8.09 19.97
C ILE A 479 -14.11 -7.26 20.38
N GLU A 480 -14.97 -7.81 21.26
CA GLU A 480 -16.18 -7.12 21.73
C GLU A 480 -15.91 -5.99 22.73
N ARG A 481 -14.77 -6.04 23.44
CA ARG A 481 -14.38 -5.08 24.47
C ARG A 481 -12.89 -4.72 24.34
N PRO A 482 -12.49 -4.08 23.24
CA PRO A 482 -11.09 -3.79 22.93
C PRO A 482 -10.48 -2.70 23.82
N SER A 483 -11.28 -1.97 24.58
CA SER A 483 -10.81 -1.03 25.58
C SER A 483 -11.69 -1.08 26.84
N PRO A 484 -11.15 -0.71 28.03
CA PRO A 484 -11.93 -0.66 29.27
C PRO A 484 -13.13 0.30 29.13
N VAL A 485 -14.28 -0.09 29.68
CA VAL A 485 -15.56 0.65 29.54
C VAL A 485 -15.46 2.12 29.97
N ASP A 486 -14.65 2.41 31.00
CA ASP A 486 -14.45 3.77 31.53
C ASP A 486 -13.34 4.56 30.80
N ASN A 487 -12.71 4.00 29.76
CA ASN A 487 -11.58 4.59 29.04
C ASN A 487 -11.54 4.18 27.55
N LEU A 488 -12.58 4.56 26.81
CA LEU A 488 -12.63 4.37 25.35
C LEU A 488 -11.46 5.07 24.66
N LEU A 489 -10.72 4.33 23.84
CA LEU A 489 -9.58 4.86 23.09
C LEU A 489 -10.07 5.70 21.91
N PRO A 490 -9.72 7.01 21.82
CA PRO A 490 -10.06 7.83 20.66
C PRO A 490 -9.34 7.33 19.40
N GLU A 491 -10.01 7.44 18.25
CA GLU A 491 -9.46 7.07 16.97
C GLU A 491 -8.28 7.98 16.59
N HIS A 492 -7.14 7.39 16.18
CA HIS A 492 -6.03 8.17 15.65
C HIS A 492 -6.44 8.75 14.29
N THR A 493 -6.59 10.06 14.20
CA THR A 493 -6.90 10.77 12.93
C THR A 493 -5.79 11.75 12.57
N THR A 494 -5.85 12.37 11.39
CA THR A 494 -4.88 13.41 11.01
C THR A 494 -5.02 14.70 11.83
N ASP A 495 -6.18 14.90 12.45
CA ASP A 495 -6.52 16.12 13.19
C ASP A 495 -6.46 15.89 14.71
N ASP A 496 -6.54 14.62 15.14
CA ASP A 496 -6.36 14.14 16.50
C ASP A 496 -5.44 12.88 16.52
N PRO A 497 -4.10 13.06 16.48
CA PRO A 497 -3.15 11.96 16.39
C PRO A 497 -2.84 11.32 17.75
N HIS A 498 -2.93 9.99 17.84
CA HIS A 498 -2.67 9.21 19.04
C HIS A 498 -1.58 8.18 18.80
N TYR A 499 -0.35 8.48 19.21
CA TYR A 499 0.80 7.60 18.96
C TYR A 499 0.94 6.55 20.07
N ASP A 500 0.53 5.32 19.78
CA ASP A 500 0.62 4.17 20.68
C ASP A 500 2.07 3.68 20.82
N ILE A 501 2.45 3.20 22.00
CA ILE A 501 3.84 2.79 22.28
C ILE A 501 4.18 1.36 21.80
N ASP A 502 3.17 0.50 21.65
CA ASP A 502 3.31 -0.90 21.26
C ASP A 502 2.13 -1.35 20.37
N ILE A 503 2.24 -2.54 19.76
CA ILE A 503 1.21 -3.12 18.89
C ILE A 503 -0.12 -3.33 19.63
N ALA A 504 -0.09 -3.62 20.94
CA ALA A 504 -1.30 -3.89 21.71
C ALA A 504 -2.18 -2.65 21.92
N GLY A 505 -1.58 -1.46 22.10
CA GLY A 505 -2.28 -0.18 22.05
C GLY A 505 -2.94 0.07 20.69
N GLU A 506 -2.23 -0.24 19.60
CA GLU A 506 -2.74 -0.04 18.23
C GLU A 506 -3.93 -0.96 17.92
N VAL A 507 -3.80 -2.26 18.21
CA VAL A 507 -4.87 -3.26 18.03
C VAL A 507 -6.13 -2.82 18.78
N ALA A 508 -6.00 -2.45 20.05
CA ALA A 508 -7.12 -1.99 20.88
C ALA A 508 -7.77 -0.71 20.34
N ARG A 509 -6.97 0.28 19.89
CA ARG A 509 -7.47 1.54 19.34
C ARG A 509 -8.22 1.34 18.03
N VAL A 510 -7.66 0.56 17.11
CA VAL A 510 -8.28 0.31 15.80
C VAL A 510 -9.52 -0.59 15.94
N GLN A 511 -9.49 -1.59 16.82
CA GLN A 511 -10.70 -2.38 17.12
C GLN A 511 -11.78 -1.50 17.76
N THR A 512 -11.43 -0.60 18.70
CA THR A 512 -12.38 0.40 19.25
C THR A 512 -12.97 1.31 18.18
N ALA A 513 -12.25 1.59 17.08
CA ALA A 513 -12.76 2.41 15.98
C ALA A 513 -13.78 1.66 15.11
N VAL A 514 -13.59 0.37 14.82
CA VAL A 514 -14.49 -0.44 13.98
C VAL A 514 -15.66 -1.08 14.75
N SER A 515 -15.56 -1.23 16.08
CA SER A 515 -16.65 -1.79 16.90
C SER A 515 -17.87 -0.85 17.02
N PRO A 516 -19.07 -1.40 17.34
CA PRO A 516 -20.32 -0.63 17.43
C PRO A 516 -20.32 0.45 18.51
N LYS A 517 -20.80 1.65 18.15
CA LYS A 517 -21.12 2.73 19.09
C LYS A 517 -22.57 2.63 19.56
N ASN A 518 -22.96 3.41 20.58
CA ASN A 518 -24.30 3.34 21.19
C ASN A 518 -25.44 3.52 20.15
N GLY A 519 -26.17 2.45 19.86
CA GLY A 519 -27.28 2.43 18.90
C GLY A 519 -26.90 2.13 17.45
N GLU A 520 -25.62 1.86 17.19
CA GLU A 520 -25.06 1.43 15.89
C GLU A 520 -25.03 -0.11 15.83
N THR A 521 -25.24 -0.71 14.66
CA THR A 521 -24.99 -2.16 14.44
C THR A 521 -23.54 -2.44 14.01
N ARG A 522 -23.09 -3.69 13.98
CA ARG A 522 -21.73 -4.04 13.49
C ARG A 522 -21.51 -3.62 12.06
N ILE A 523 -22.49 -3.85 11.19
CA ILE A 523 -22.38 -3.45 9.78
C ILE A 523 -22.43 -1.92 9.62
N GLU A 524 -23.15 -1.19 10.45
CA GLU A 524 -23.10 0.27 10.46
C GLU A 524 -21.72 0.79 10.90
N ALA A 525 -21.12 0.18 11.92
CA ALA A 525 -19.78 0.52 12.41
C ALA A 525 -18.69 0.22 11.38
N VAL A 526 -18.78 -0.92 10.69
CA VAL A 526 -17.94 -1.25 9.51
C VAL A 526 -18.18 -0.25 8.38
N THR A 527 -19.43 0.08 8.06
CA THR A 527 -19.77 1.07 7.01
C THR A 527 -19.11 2.42 7.31
N ARG A 528 -19.16 2.86 8.57
CA ARG A 528 -18.49 4.07 9.05
C ARG A 528 -16.97 3.99 8.87
N HIS A 529 -16.34 2.87 9.24
CA HIS A 529 -14.91 2.63 9.08
C HIS A 529 -14.44 2.64 7.61
N LEU A 530 -15.21 2.00 6.73
CA LEU A 530 -14.94 1.94 5.28
C LEU A 530 -15.26 3.26 4.53
N ASN A 531 -15.79 4.29 5.20
CA ASN A 531 -16.17 5.58 4.62
C ASN A 531 -15.23 6.70 5.06
N HIS A 532 -13.92 6.51 4.91
CA HIS A 532 -12.93 7.38 5.53
C HIS A 532 -12.46 8.57 4.68
N THR A 533 -12.28 8.46 3.35
CA THR A 533 -11.83 9.60 2.51
C THR A 533 -12.82 10.01 1.43
N LYS A 534 -13.23 9.09 0.55
CA LYS A 534 -14.02 9.42 -0.66
C LYS A 534 -15.50 9.07 -0.53
N ASN A 535 -15.83 8.13 0.36
CA ASN A 535 -17.15 7.52 0.46
C ASN A 535 -17.95 7.93 1.68
N VAL A 536 -17.65 9.11 2.25
CA VAL A 536 -18.44 9.73 3.32
C VAL A 536 -19.94 9.70 2.99
N GLY A 537 -20.72 8.98 3.79
CA GLY A 537 -22.16 8.83 3.63
C GLY A 537 -22.63 7.75 2.64
N PHE A 538 -21.74 6.98 2.03
CA PHE A 538 -22.11 5.77 1.27
C PHE A 538 -22.69 4.71 2.22
N LYS A 539 -23.72 3.98 1.80
CA LYS A 539 -24.45 3.06 2.70
C LYS A 539 -24.06 1.61 2.47
N GLY A 540 -23.82 0.90 3.57
CA GLY A 540 -23.85 -0.55 3.61
C GLY A 540 -25.23 -1.09 3.24
N ASN A 541 -25.27 -2.27 2.65
CA ASN A 541 -26.49 -3.06 2.41
C ASN A 541 -26.37 -4.52 2.89
N ALA A 542 -25.24 -4.91 3.48
CA ALA A 542 -25.06 -6.21 4.11
C ALA A 542 -26.04 -6.41 5.30
N PRO A 543 -26.56 -7.64 5.50
CA PRO A 543 -27.26 -7.97 6.72
C PRO A 543 -26.30 -7.96 7.91
N GLU A 544 -26.84 -7.75 9.11
CA GLU A 544 -26.04 -7.81 10.34
C GLU A 544 -25.30 -9.14 10.48
N CYS A 545 -24.05 -9.08 10.93
CA CYS A 545 -23.21 -10.26 11.13
C CYS A 545 -23.22 -10.72 12.61
N GLU A 546 -22.99 -12.01 12.82
CA GLU A 546 -22.75 -12.57 14.15
C GLU A 546 -21.48 -11.99 14.80
N PRO A 547 -21.35 -12.02 16.14
CA PRO A 547 -20.19 -11.46 16.84
C PRO A 547 -18.84 -12.01 16.37
N GLU A 548 -18.77 -13.30 16.05
CA GLU A 548 -17.57 -14.01 15.59
C GLU A 548 -17.18 -13.62 14.15
N GLU A 549 -18.06 -12.93 13.43
CA GLU A 549 -17.82 -12.38 12.09
C GLU A 549 -17.51 -10.87 12.11
N GLU A 550 -17.29 -10.27 13.30
CA GLU A 550 -16.88 -8.87 13.42
C GLU A 550 -15.52 -8.64 12.74
N MET A 551 -15.41 -7.50 12.05
CA MET A 551 -14.19 -7.10 11.34
C MET A 551 -13.06 -6.85 12.37
N THR A 552 -11.89 -7.45 12.16
CA THR A 552 -10.66 -7.11 12.90
C THR A 552 -9.61 -6.61 11.91
N PRO A 553 -9.50 -5.29 11.70
CA PRO A 553 -8.51 -4.69 10.81
C PRO A 553 -7.07 -5.13 11.07
N TYR A 554 -6.72 -5.23 12.36
CA TYR A 554 -5.39 -5.63 12.83
C TYR A 554 -5.46 -7.08 13.32
N ILE A 555 -4.53 -7.90 12.82
CA ILE A 555 -4.40 -9.33 13.09
C ILE A 555 -3.02 -9.52 13.74
N PRO A 556 -2.92 -9.39 15.08
CA PRO A 556 -1.69 -9.68 15.79
C PRO A 556 -1.45 -11.19 15.81
N HIS A 557 -0.21 -11.61 15.62
CA HIS A 557 0.17 -13.03 15.69
C HIS A 557 0.78 -13.36 17.06
N PRO A 558 0.44 -14.50 17.68
CA PRO A 558 1.02 -14.94 18.95
C PRO A 558 2.52 -15.17 18.81
N VAL A 559 3.24 -15.12 19.94
CA VAL A 559 4.69 -15.34 19.94
C VAL A 559 5.00 -16.73 19.38
N HIS A 560 5.82 -16.76 18.35
CA HIS A 560 6.24 -17.95 17.63
C HIS A 560 7.73 -17.87 17.28
N GLU A 561 8.38 -19.01 17.02
CA GLU A 561 9.76 -19.05 16.53
C GLU A 561 9.89 -18.33 15.16
N PRO A 562 11.04 -17.72 14.84
CA PRO A 562 11.26 -17.15 13.52
C PRO A 562 11.29 -18.27 12.47
N PHE A 563 10.50 -18.10 11.41
CA PHE A 563 10.31 -19.09 10.35
C PHE A 563 11.08 -18.74 9.06
N PRO A 564 11.23 -19.67 8.11
CA PRO A 564 11.92 -19.44 6.84
C PRO A 564 11.20 -18.39 5.97
N ILE A 565 11.95 -17.44 5.42
CA ILE A 565 11.45 -16.38 4.52
C ILE A 565 12.43 -16.19 3.36
N ALA A 566 11.92 -16.10 2.14
CA ALA A 566 12.69 -15.78 0.93
C ALA A 566 12.19 -14.50 0.25
N MET A 567 13.12 -13.65 -0.18
CA MET A 567 12.86 -12.49 -1.04
C MET A 567 12.60 -12.98 -2.48
N VAL A 568 11.41 -12.74 -3.00
CA VAL A 568 10.96 -13.18 -4.34
C VAL A 568 10.50 -11.95 -5.13
N CYS A 569 11.48 -11.09 -5.41
CA CYS A 569 11.32 -9.79 -6.06
C CYS A 569 11.51 -9.88 -7.58
N ARG A 570 11.43 -8.72 -8.24
CA ARG A 570 11.57 -8.54 -9.68
C ARG A 570 12.19 -7.19 -10.04
N GLU A 571 13.18 -7.17 -10.93
CA GLU A 571 13.76 -5.94 -11.48
C GLU A 571 12.84 -5.23 -12.49
N PRO A 572 12.89 -3.89 -12.64
CA PRO A 572 12.04 -3.17 -13.58
C PRO A 572 12.53 -3.29 -15.01
N TYR A 573 11.58 -3.53 -15.92
CA TYR A 573 11.85 -3.76 -17.34
C TYR A 573 11.11 -2.76 -18.23
N GLY A 574 11.79 -1.64 -18.52
CA GLY A 574 11.26 -0.52 -19.29
C GLY A 574 11.04 -0.73 -20.79
N THR A 575 11.42 -1.88 -21.36
CA THR A 575 11.24 -2.11 -22.81
C THR A 575 9.81 -2.63 -23.07
N PRO A 576 9.06 -2.09 -24.05
CA PRO A 576 7.66 -2.48 -24.31
C PRO A 576 7.56 -3.83 -25.06
N ASN A 577 7.99 -4.91 -24.40
CA ASN A 577 7.86 -6.29 -24.84
C ASN A 577 7.76 -7.25 -23.63
N HIS A 578 7.33 -8.48 -23.85
CA HIS A 578 7.03 -9.46 -22.79
C HIS A 578 8.21 -10.40 -22.45
N ASN A 579 9.46 -10.01 -22.74
CA ASN A 579 10.62 -10.90 -22.60
C ASN A 579 11.13 -11.04 -21.14
N SER A 580 10.74 -10.15 -20.22
CA SER A 580 11.20 -10.15 -18.82
C SER A 580 10.31 -10.99 -17.87
N VAL A 581 9.89 -12.17 -18.35
CA VAL A 581 8.93 -13.05 -17.66
C VAL A 581 9.58 -14.07 -16.72
N TYR A 582 10.82 -14.50 -17.00
CA TYR A 582 11.56 -15.44 -16.14
C TYR A 582 12.44 -14.65 -15.16
N ASN A 583 12.00 -14.64 -13.89
CA ASN A 583 12.52 -13.94 -12.72
C ASN A 583 11.95 -14.62 -11.44
N PRO A 584 12.48 -14.34 -10.23
CA PRO A 584 12.09 -15.03 -8.99
C PRO A 584 10.61 -14.91 -8.64
N GLN A 585 10.04 -13.71 -8.71
CA GLN A 585 8.61 -13.46 -8.44
C GLN A 585 7.71 -14.35 -9.30
N ASN A 586 7.86 -14.27 -10.62
CA ASN A 586 6.95 -14.97 -11.53
C ASN A 586 7.13 -16.49 -11.41
N GLU A 587 8.37 -16.96 -11.21
CA GLU A 587 8.61 -18.39 -11.09
C GLU A 587 8.10 -18.95 -9.75
N VAL A 588 8.14 -18.21 -8.64
CA VAL A 588 7.60 -18.71 -7.36
C VAL A 588 6.08 -18.91 -7.44
N TRP A 589 5.35 -18.02 -8.11
CA TRP A 589 3.90 -18.17 -8.33
C TRP A 589 3.56 -19.34 -9.28
N LEU A 590 4.34 -19.54 -10.34
CA LEU A 590 4.17 -20.70 -11.23
C LEU A 590 4.56 -22.02 -10.55
N SER A 591 5.58 -22.00 -9.68
CA SER A 591 6.02 -23.17 -8.92
C SER A 591 5.04 -23.52 -7.80
N ALA A 592 4.43 -22.53 -7.14
CA ALA A 592 3.32 -22.70 -6.22
C ALA A 592 2.16 -23.48 -6.86
N LEU A 593 1.60 -22.96 -7.96
CA LEU A 593 0.51 -23.61 -8.69
C LEU A 593 0.89 -25.01 -9.20
N ARG A 594 2.14 -25.23 -9.62
CA ARG A 594 2.66 -26.53 -10.07
C ARG A 594 2.82 -27.56 -8.92
N ASN A 595 3.24 -27.12 -7.74
CA ASN A 595 3.59 -28.03 -6.64
C ASN A 595 2.47 -28.26 -5.62
N ALA A 596 1.50 -27.34 -5.49
CA ALA A 596 0.37 -27.42 -4.58
C ALA A 596 -0.34 -28.79 -4.57
N LYS A 597 -0.77 -29.23 -3.38
CA LYS A 597 -1.34 -30.56 -3.09
C LYS A 597 -2.79 -30.53 -2.60
N LYS A 598 -3.23 -29.43 -2.00
CA LYS A 598 -4.58 -29.21 -1.46
C LYS A 598 -5.25 -28.02 -2.15
N ASN A 599 -4.67 -26.82 -2.05
CA ASN A 599 -5.28 -25.61 -2.60
C ASN A 599 -4.29 -24.47 -2.86
N VAL A 600 -4.75 -23.49 -3.65
CA VAL A 600 -4.09 -22.18 -3.81
C VAL A 600 -5.14 -21.09 -3.70
N PHE A 601 -4.97 -20.16 -2.77
CA PHE A 601 -5.74 -18.92 -2.70
C PHE A 601 -4.95 -17.78 -3.33
N ILE A 602 -5.61 -16.91 -4.10
CA ILE A 602 -5.06 -15.74 -4.77
C ILE A 602 -6.02 -14.56 -4.57
N GLN A 603 -5.54 -13.45 -4.04
CA GLN A 603 -6.26 -12.16 -4.08
C GLN A 603 -5.38 -11.09 -4.72
N SER A 604 -5.95 -10.38 -5.70
CA SER A 604 -5.27 -9.38 -6.55
C SER A 604 -6.32 -8.43 -7.15
N PRO A 605 -6.06 -7.12 -7.33
CA PRO A 605 -6.98 -6.21 -8.02
C PRO A 605 -7.28 -6.69 -9.45
N THR A 606 -6.24 -7.12 -10.17
CA THR A 606 -6.33 -7.61 -11.54
C THR A 606 -5.62 -8.97 -11.67
N LEU A 607 -6.20 -9.89 -12.42
CA LEU A 607 -5.62 -11.19 -12.76
C LEU A 607 -5.80 -11.44 -14.26
N ASN A 608 -4.74 -11.17 -15.04
CA ASN A 608 -4.75 -11.37 -16.50
C ASN A 608 -3.40 -11.76 -17.12
N ALA A 609 -2.35 -11.95 -16.30
CA ALA A 609 -1.02 -12.32 -16.80
C ALA A 609 -1.05 -13.60 -17.65
N GLU A 610 -0.58 -13.51 -18.89
CA GLU A 610 -0.61 -14.60 -19.89
C GLU A 610 0.00 -15.93 -19.40
N PRO A 611 1.10 -15.97 -18.60
CA PRO A 611 1.67 -17.24 -18.12
C PRO A 611 0.91 -17.85 -16.94
N LEU A 612 0.19 -17.02 -16.17
CA LEU A 612 -0.53 -17.44 -14.96
C LEU A 612 -1.81 -18.19 -15.28
N VAL A 613 -2.60 -17.69 -16.25
CA VAL A 613 -3.92 -18.24 -16.57
C VAL A 613 -3.86 -19.73 -16.96
N PRO A 614 -2.89 -20.20 -17.79
CA PRO A 614 -2.70 -21.63 -18.03
C PRO A 614 -2.29 -22.41 -16.77
N ALA A 615 -1.44 -21.86 -15.91
CA ALA A 615 -0.99 -22.53 -14.69
C ALA A 615 -2.11 -22.74 -13.67
N ILE A 616 -3.06 -21.80 -13.57
CA ILE A 616 -4.31 -21.96 -12.79
C ILE A 616 -5.15 -23.09 -13.37
N ILE A 617 -5.38 -23.10 -14.70
CA ILE A 617 -6.13 -24.16 -15.37
C ILE A 617 -5.47 -25.53 -15.14
N GLU A 618 -4.16 -25.64 -15.30
CA GLU A 618 -3.38 -26.86 -15.06
C GLU A 618 -3.46 -27.35 -13.60
N ALA A 619 -3.57 -26.44 -12.62
CA ALA A 619 -3.79 -26.80 -11.22
C ALA A 619 -5.22 -27.34 -10.98
N CYS A 620 -6.25 -26.68 -11.53
CA CYS A 620 -7.63 -27.15 -11.44
C CYS A 620 -7.84 -28.51 -12.10
N GLU A 621 -7.26 -28.75 -13.30
CA GLU A 621 -7.32 -30.07 -13.99
C GLU A 621 -6.56 -31.18 -13.24
N ARG A 622 -5.55 -30.81 -12.42
CA ARG A 622 -4.88 -31.73 -11.47
C ARG A 622 -5.71 -32.06 -10.23
N GLY A 623 -6.85 -31.40 -10.03
CA GLY A 623 -7.72 -31.59 -8.88
C GLY A 623 -7.48 -30.62 -7.71
N ILE A 624 -6.61 -29.62 -7.87
CA ILE A 624 -6.30 -28.63 -6.82
C ILE A 624 -7.35 -27.51 -6.82
N ASP A 625 -7.93 -27.21 -5.67
CA ASP A 625 -8.87 -26.09 -5.53
C ASP A 625 -8.12 -24.76 -5.60
N VAL A 626 -8.46 -23.93 -6.59
CA VAL A 626 -7.87 -22.59 -6.78
C VAL A 626 -8.93 -21.52 -6.56
N TYR A 627 -8.71 -20.70 -5.52
CA TYR A 627 -9.57 -19.59 -5.13
C TYR A 627 -9.00 -18.28 -5.68
N CYS A 628 -9.79 -17.50 -6.41
CA CYS A 628 -9.39 -16.23 -7.01
C CYS A 628 -10.34 -15.11 -6.57
N TYR A 629 -9.90 -14.22 -5.67
CA TYR A 629 -10.67 -13.06 -5.20
C TYR A 629 -10.19 -11.80 -5.92
N ILE A 630 -10.92 -11.38 -6.95
CA ILE A 630 -10.46 -10.38 -7.93
C ILE A 630 -11.42 -9.19 -7.97
N CYS A 631 -10.96 -8.00 -8.31
CA CYS A 631 -11.84 -6.84 -8.38
C CYS A 631 -12.62 -6.73 -9.69
N LEU A 632 -13.88 -6.29 -9.60
CA LEU A 632 -14.73 -6.12 -10.78
C LEU A 632 -14.42 -4.79 -11.48
N GLY A 633 -13.96 -4.86 -12.73
CA GLY A 633 -13.71 -3.67 -13.55
C GLY A 633 -12.43 -2.89 -13.24
N TYR A 634 -11.55 -3.41 -12.37
CA TYR A 634 -10.30 -2.73 -11.99
C TYR A 634 -9.39 -2.56 -13.22
N ASN A 635 -9.00 -1.32 -13.52
CA ASN A 635 -8.20 -0.92 -14.68
C ASN A 635 -8.73 -1.26 -16.09
N ASP A 636 -9.80 -2.06 -16.22
CA ASP A 636 -10.45 -2.62 -17.42
C ASP A 636 -10.10 -2.01 -18.78
N THR A 637 -10.25 -0.70 -18.92
CA THR A 637 -10.01 0.00 -20.19
C THR A 637 -8.53 -0.05 -20.63
N GLY A 638 -7.61 -0.15 -19.68
CA GLY A 638 -6.19 -0.41 -19.91
C GLY A 638 -5.95 -1.86 -20.34
N GLU A 639 -6.63 -2.80 -19.69
CA GLU A 639 -6.51 -4.24 -19.97
C GLU A 639 -7.06 -4.64 -21.35
N LEU A 640 -7.89 -3.80 -21.97
CA LEU A 640 -8.32 -3.92 -23.36
C LEU A 640 -7.27 -3.44 -24.39
N LEU A 641 -6.14 -2.87 -23.97
CA LEU A 641 -5.05 -2.52 -24.88
C LEU A 641 -4.35 -3.79 -25.42
N PRO A 642 -3.81 -3.74 -26.66
CA PRO A 642 -3.09 -4.88 -27.22
C PRO A 642 -2.01 -5.42 -26.28
N LYS A 643 -2.05 -6.75 -26.05
CA LYS A 643 -1.17 -7.51 -25.15
C LYS A 643 -1.43 -7.37 -23.64
N GLN A 644 -2.42 -6.62 -23.16
CA GLN A 644 -2.70 -6.52 -21.71
C GLN A 644 -3.58 -7.66 -21.14
N GLY A 645 -3.71 -8.78 -21.83
CA GLY A 645 -4.43 -9.98 -21.34
C GLY A 645 -5.97 -9.91 -21.40
N GLY A 646 -6.58 -8.77 -21.06
CA GLY A 646 -8.04 -8.57 -21.00
C GLY A 646 -8.57 -8.31 -19.59
N THR A 647 -9.86 -7.99 -19.48
CA THR A 647 -10.51 -7.67 -18.20
C THR A 647 -10.66 -8.90 -17.31
N ASN A 648 -10.85 -8.70 -16.00
CA ASN A 648 -11.05 -9.79 -15.04
C ASN A 648 -12.26 -10.68 -15.41
N GLU A 649 -13.35 -10.09 -15.91
CA GLU A 649 -14.53 -10.82 -16.44
C GLU A 649 -14.17 -11.71 -17.63
N MET A 650 -13.39 -11.19 -18.59
CA MET A 650 -12.94 -11.96 -19.75
C MET A 650 -12.04 -13.13 -19.33
N ILE A 651 -11.21 -12.96 -18.30
CA ILE A 651 -10.32 -14.00 -17.79
C ILE A 651 -11.08 -15.07 -17.00
N ALA A 652 -12.04 -14.70 -16.15
CA ALA A 652 -12.94 -15.65 -15.49
C ALA A 652 -13.68 -16.51 -16.53
N HIS A 653 -14.32 -15.86 -17.51
CA HIS A 653 -15.01 -16.54 -18.61
C HIS A 653 -14.08 -17.48 -19.40
N LYS A 654 -12.88 -17.01 -19.75
CA LYS A 654 -11.87 -17.80 -20.47
C LYS A 654 -11.46 -19.05 -19.69
N MET A 655 -11.25 -18.95 -18.37
CA MET A 655 -10.85 -20.10 -17.57
C MET A 655 -11.98 -21.13 -17.48
N TYR A 656 -13.20 -20.73 -17.11
CA TYR A 656 -14.33 -21.66 -17.06
C TYR A 656 -14.66 -22.25 -18.45
N THR A 657 -14.58 -21.50 -19.54
CA THR A 657 -14.83 -22.07 -20.88
C THR A 657 -13.71 -22.98 -21.40
N SER A 658 -12.52 -22.93 -20.80
CA SER A 658 -11.38 -23.82 -21.13
C SER A 658 -11.33 -25.09 -20.29
N LEU A 659 -11.84 -25.05 -19.05
CA LEU A 659 -11.80 -26.15 -18.08
C LEU A 659 -12.75 -27.30 -18.43
N SER A 660 -12.31 -28.53 -18.15
CA SER A 660 -13.12 -29.74 -18.13
C SER A 660 -14.22 -29.66 -17.06
N ALA A 661 -15.23 -30.52 -17.15
CA ALA A 661 -16.31 -30.55 -16.16
C ALA A 661 -15.81 -30.81 -14.71
N ALA A 662 -14.69 -31.53 -14.56
CA ALA A 662 -14.03 -31.74 -13.27
C ALA A 662 -13.22 -30.51 -12.85
N GLY A 663 -12.38 -29.97 -13.74
CA GLY A 663 -11.59 -28.77 -13.49
C GLY A 663 -12.45 -27.55 -13.14
N LYS A 664 -13.66 -27.43 -13.71
CA LYS A 664 -14.66 -26.42 -13.35
C LYS A 664 -15.08 -26.45 -11.88
N GLN A 665 -15.09 -27.61 -11.23
CA GLN A 665 -15.43 -27.69 -9.80
C GLN A 665 -14.29 -27.18 -8.91
N LYS A 666 -13.06 -27.18 -9.45
CA LYS A 666 -11.82 -26.82 -8.76
C LYS A 666 -11.36 -25.38 -9.00
N LEU A 667 -12.05 -24.63 -9.85
CA LEU A 667 -11.89 -23.18 -9.94
C LEU A 667 -13.02 -22.50 -9.15
N HIS A 668 -12.64 -21.68 -8.19
CA HIS A 668 -13.54 -20.91 -7.33
C HIS A 668 -13.21 -19.42 -7.51
N TYR A 669 -13.83 -18.78 -8.50
CA TYR A 669 -13.54 -17.39 -8.86
C TYR A 669 -14.62 -16.45 -8.28
N PHE A 670 -14.19 -15.38 -7.63
CA PHE A 670 -15.05 -14.43 -6.93
C PHE A 670 -14.70 -13.00 -7.33
N PHE A 671 -15.71 -12.16 -7.54
CA PHE A 671 -15.53 -10.71 -7.50
C PHE A 671 -15.58 -10.20 -6.06
N TYR A 672 -14.67 -9.28 -5.73
CA TYR A 672 -14.58 -8.66 -4.41
C TYR A 672 -15.90 -8.03 -3.94
N ILE A 673 -16.25 -8.27 -2.68
CA ILE A 673 -17.40 -7.68 -1.99
C ILE A 673 -16.93 -7.08 -0.67
N GLY A 674 -17.10 -5.77 -0.48
CA GLY A 674 -16.82 -5.11 0.80
C GLY A 674 -17.64 -5.71 1.95
N LYS A 675 -17.11 -5.67 3.18
CA LYS A 675 -17.77 -6.23 4.38
C LYS A 675 -19.15 -5.61 4.67
N ASP A 676 -19.41 -4.40 4.18
CA ASP A 676 -20.69 -3.71 4.27
C ASP A 676 -21.62 -3.95 3.06
N GLN A 677 -21.21 -4.73 2.06
CA GLN A 677 -21.96 -4.92 0.80
C GLN A 677 -22.39 -6.37 0.55
N THR A 678 -23.38 -6.55 -0.35
CA THR A 678 -23.86 -7.85 -0.86
C THR A 678 -23.72 -8.06 -2.37
N VAL A 679 -23.14 -7.09 -3.08
CA VAL A 679 -22.95 -7.13 -4.54
C VAL A 679 -21.61 -6.52 -4.91
N PRO A 680 -20.95 -6.98 -5.99
CA PRO A 680 -19.69 -6.42 -6.42
C PRO A 680 -19.94 -5.03 -7.01
N ILE A 681 -19.11 -4.07 -6.61
CA ILE A 681 -19.18 -2.72 -7.14
C ILE A 681 -18.04 -2.58 -8.16
N VAL A 682 -18.40 -2.21 -9.39
CA VAL A 682 -17.40 -1.95 -10.44
C VAL A 682 -16.46 -0.81 -10.01
N ALA A 683 -15.14 -1.02 -10.13
CA ALA A 683 -14.09 -0.14 -9.59
C ALA A 683 -14.22 1.33 -9.99
N LYS A 684 -14.74 1.57 -11.20
CA LYS A 684 -15.09 2.88 -11.73
C LYS A 684 -16.12 3.68 -10.88
N LYS A 685 -16.77 3.07 -9.89
CA LYS A 685 -17.62 3.77 -8.91
C LYS A 685 -16.83 4.26 -7.69
N LYS A 686 -15.59 3.77 -7.52
CA LYS A 686 -14.61 4.13 -6.48
C LYS A 686 -15.18 3.99 -5.07
N LYS A 687 -15.90 2.89 -4.82
CA LYS A 687 -16.68 2.66 -3.58
C LYS A 687 -16.07 1.62 -2.67
N ARG A 688 -15.84 0.43 -3.22
CA ARG A 688 -15.42 -0.76 -2.48
C ARG A 688 -14.56 -1.58 -3.42
N ASP A 689 -13.27 -1.32 -3.35
CA ASP A 689 -12.27 -1.96 -4.17
C ASP A 689 -11.26 -2.69 -3.29
N CYS A 690 -10.52 -3.59 -3.91
CA CYS A 690 -9.55 -4.50 -3.33
C CYS A 690 -8.22 -4.24 -4.04
N HIS A 691 -7.16 -4.09 -3.26
CA HIS A 691 -5.84 -3.83 -3.81
C HIS A 691 -4.75 -4.65 -3.08
N ILE A 692 -5.15 -5.52 -2.14
CA ILE A 692 -4.38 -6.67 -1.64
C ILE A 692 -3.71 -7.44 -2.79
N LYS A 693 -2.43 -7.83 -2.59
CA LYS A 693 -1.73 -8.82 -3.42
C LYS A 693 -1.20 -9.94 -2.53
N VAL A 694 -1.82 -11.12 -2.59
CA VAL A 694 -1.42 -12.28 -1.78
C VAL A 694 -1.71 -13.60 -2.52
N MET A 695 -0.84 -14.59 -2.30
CA MET A 695 -1.07 -16.00 -2.62
C MET A 695 -0.82 -16.84 -1.37
N ILE A 696 -1.69 -17.81 -1.08
CA ILE A 696 -1.53 -18.79 0.00
C ILE A 696 -1.59 -20.18 -0.63
N VAL A 697 -0.66 -21.07 -0.29
CA VAL A 697 -0.52 -22.41 -0.89
C VAL A 697 -0.62 -23.47 0.21
N ASP A 698 -1.54 -24.41 0.06
CA ASP A 698 -1.78 -25.53 0.98
C ASP A 698 -1.91 -25.09 2.46
N GLU A 699 -2.55 -23.94 2.69
CA GLU A 699 -2.63 -23.20 3.97
C GLU A 699 -1.30 -22.99 4.73
N HIS A 700 -0.15 -23.11 4.06
CA HIS A 700 1.16 -23.21 4.70
C HIS A 700 2.18 -22.19 4.18
N ILE A 701 2.28 -22.03 2.85
CA ILE A 701 3.20 -21.08 2.23
C ILE A 701 2.45 -19.81 1.87
N GLY A 702 2.86 -18.69 2.46
CA GLY A 702 2.33 -17.37 2.12
C GLY A 702 3.29 -16.62 1.20
N ILE A 703 2.75 -15.93 0.19
CA ILE A 703 3.48 -15.03 -0.69
C ILE A 703 2.74 -13.69 -0.71
N GLN A 704 3.37 -12.62 -0.24
CA GLN A 704 2.76 -11.28 -0.15
C GLN A 704 3.76 -10.20 -0.56
N GLY A 705 3.27 -9.13 -1.16
CA GLY A 705 4.10 -8.02 -1.60
C GLY A 705 3.39 -6.98 -2.44
N ASN A 706 4.10 -6.45 -3.43
CA ASN A 706 3.62 -5.35 -4.28
C ASN A 706 3.09 -5.82 -5.64
N GLY A 707 3.47 -7.01 -6.12
CA GLY A 707 3.15 -7.46 -7.48
C GLY A 707 1.71 -7.94 -7.66
N ASN A 708 0.97 -7.32 -8.59
CA ASN A 708 -0.32 -7.82 -9.04
C ASN A 708 -0.16 -9.08 -9.90
N GLN A 709 -1.28 -9.78 -10.11
CA GLN A 709 -1.37 -10.89 -11.07
C GLN A 709 -1.69 -10.43 -12.51
N ASP A 710 -1.25 -9.21 -12.87
CA ASP A 710 -1.52 -8.55 -14.14
C ASP A 710 -0.30 -8.48 -15.07
N THR A 711 -0.54 -8.07 -16.31
CA THR A 711 0.49 -7.89 -17.34
C THR A 711 1.59 -6.92 -16.89
N GLN A 712 1.26 -5.81 -16.24
CA GLN A 712 2.22 -4.78 -15.87
C GLN A 712 3.22 -5.28 -14.81
N SER A 713 2.75 -5.91 -13.74
CA SER A 713 3.57 -6.48 -12.68
C SER A 713 4.38 -7.69 -13.14
N TRP A 714 3.86 -8.51 -14.06
CA TRP A 714 4.56 -9.68 -14.59
C TRP A 714 5.63 -9.36 -15.65
N TYR A 715 5.51 -8.25 -16.40
CA TYR A 715 6.41 -7.94 -17.52
C TYR A 715 7.23 -6.65 -17.36
N HIS A 716 6.82 -5.66 -16.58
CA HIS A 716 7.42 -4.32 -16.61
C HIS A 716 7.81 -3.69 -15.26
N SER A 717 6.99 -3.80 -14.22
CA SER A 717 7.27 -3.19 -12.90
C SER A 717 8.51 -3.76 -12.19
N GLN A 718 9.16 -2.95 -11.36
CA GLN A 718 9.94 -3.44 -10.22
C GLN A 718 8.96 -3.81 -9.11
N GLU A 719 9.13 -4.98 -8.51
CA GLU A 719 8.22 -5.49 -7.48
C GLU A 719 9.02 -6.15 -6.35
N ILE A 720 8.52 -6.04 -5.12
CA ILE A 720 9.08 -6.71 -3.93
C ILE A 720 8.00 -7.60 -3.36
N ASN A 721 8.35 -8.85 -3.08
CA ASN A 721 7.49 -9.78 -2.39
C ASN A 721 8.33 -10.69 -1.49
N VAL A 722 7.73 -11.20 -0.42
CA VAL A 722 8.30 -12.25 0.42
C VAL A 722 7.47 -13.52 0.26
N MET A 723 8.14 -14.67 0.22
CA MET A 723 7.56 -16.00 0.43
C MET A 723 7.98 -16.48 1.82
N PHE A 724 7.09 -17.05 2.61
CA PHE A 724 7.43 -17.62 3.92
C PHE A 724 6.71 -18.95 4.18
N ASP A 725 7.23 -19.70 5.13
CA ASP A 725 6.77 -21.04 5.51
C ASP A 725 6.17 -21.03 6.92
N SER A 726 4.85 -20.77 7.03
CA SER A 726 4.17 -20.70 8.33
C SER A 726 2.66 -20.91 8.19
N ALA A 727 2.19 -22.09 8.60
CA ALA A 727 0.76 -22.41 8.63
C ALA A 727 0.00 -21.50 9.62
N LEU A 728 0.63 -21.12 10.74
CA LEU A 728 0.03 -20.23 11.74
C LEU A 728 -0.35 -18.87 11.14
N VAL A 729 0.59 -18.24 10.43
CA VAL A 729 0.33 -16.93 9.79
C VAL A 729 -0.63 -17.08 8.61
N CYS A 730 -0.49 -18.13 7.80
CA CYS A 730 -1.41 -18.37 6.66
C CYS A 730 -2.86 -18.62 7.12
N LYS A 731 -3.09 -19.37 8.19
CA LYS A 731 -4.42 -19.60 8.77
C LYS A 731 -5.01 -18.33 9.38
N ALA A 732 -4.21 -17.54 10.09
CA ALA A 732 -4.62 -16.22 10.56
C ALA A 732 -4.99 -15.26 9.40
N TRP A 733 -4.31 -15.36 8.25
CA TRP A 733 -4.66 -14.61 7.04
C TRP A 733 -5.97 -15.10 6.42
N ILE A 734 -6.20 -16.41 6.32
CA ILE A 734 -7.47 -16.97 5.82
C ILE A 734 -8.65 -16.45 6.67
N ASP A 735 -8.53 -16.46 8.00
CA ASP A 735 -9.55 -15.91 8.90
C ASP A 735 -9.73 -14.39 8.74
N GLY A 736 -8.65 -13.61 8.67
CA GLY A 736 -8.73 -12.16 8.42
C GLY A 736 -9.38 -11.81 7.09
N LEU A 737 -9.04 -12.53 6.02
CA LEU A 737 -9.64 -12.41 4.69
C LEU A 737 -11.09 -12.88 4.64
N ARG A 738 -11.51 -13.76 5.56
CA ARG A 738 -12.92 -14.18 5.74
C ARG A 738 -13.72 -13.10 6.47
N ARG A 739 -13.21 -12.58 7.58
CA ARG A 739 -13.95 -11.64 8.44
C ARG A 739 -13.96 -10.21 7.92
N ASN A 740 -12.95 -9.75 7.18
CA ASN A 740 -12.84 -8.35 6.76
C ASN A 740 -13.47 -8.04 5.37
N GLN A 741 -14.11 -9.00 4.71
CA GLN A 741 -14.80 -8.83 3.40
C GLN A 741 -15.90 -9.89 3.21
N ASN A 742 -16.97 -9.57 2.48
CA ASN A 742 -18.05 -10.52 2.19
C ASN A 742 -17.86 -11.30 0.89
N THR A 743 -16.65 -11.23 0.29
CA THR A 743 -16.33 -11.86 -1.01
C THR A 743 -16.73 -13.33 -1.06
N HIS A 744 -16.49 -14.08 0.01
CA HIS A 744 -16.85 -15.50 0.11
C HIS A 744 -18.36 -15.79 0.12
N LEU A 745 -19.20 -14.83 0.53
CA LEU A 745 -20.65 -14.99 0.66
C LEU A 745 -21.40 -14.65 -0.62
N TYR A 746 -20.95 -13.62 -1.34
CA TYR A 746 -21.71 -13.02 -2.45
C TYR A 746 -20.90 -12.83 -3.74
N GLY A 747 -19.60 -13.13 -3.74
CA GLY A 747 -18.71 -12.82 -4.86
C GLY A 747 -18.64 -13.87 -5.97
N GLU A 748 -19.08 -15.11 -5.72
CA GLU A 748 -18.80 -16.24 -6.61
C GLU A 748 -19.45 -16.07 -8.01
N VAL A 749 -18.69 -16.39 -9.06
CA VAL A 749 -19.19 -16.39 -10.44
C VAL A 749 -19.82 -17.74 -10.80
N GLY A 750 -20.73 -17.77 -11.79
CA GLY A 750 -21.33 -19.02 -12.24
C GLY A 750 -20.29 -19.96 -12.88
N LYS A 751 -20.02 -21.12 -12.26
CA LYS A 751 -19.06 -22.14 -12.78
C LYS A 751 -19.36 -22.66 -14.21
N ALA A 752 -20.54 -22.36 -14.75
CA ALA A 752 -20.90 -22.65 -16.14
C ALA A 752 -20.12 -21.80 -17.15
N ASP A 753 -20.03 -20.49 -16.92
CA ASP A 753 -19.60 -19.47 -17.88
C ASP A 753 -18.68 -18.39 -17.30
N GLY A 754 -18.35 -18.42 -16.00
CA GLY A 754 -17.47 -17.44 -15.36
C GLY A 754 -18.10 -16.07 -15.11
N VAL A 755 -19.42 -15.93 -15.21
CA VAL A 755 -20.13 -14.65 -15.07
C VAL A 755 -20.85 -14.57 -13.72
N TRP A 756 -20.65 -13.46 -13.00
CA TRP A 756 -21.35 -13.17 -11.75
C TRP A 756 -22.81 -12.77 -12.00
N ARG A 757 -23.72 -13.27 -11.16
CA ARG A 757 -25.15 -12.94 -11.23
C ARG A 757 -25.74 -12.75 -9.84
N ASP A 758 -26.69 -11.82 -9.72
CA ASP A 758 -27.47 -11.61 -8.52
C ASP A 758 -28.48 -12.76 -8.29
N GLN A 759 -29.17 -12.73 -7.15
CA GLN A 759 -30.22 -13.69 -6.78
C GLN A 759 -31.40 -13.80 -7.77
N ASN A 760 -31.55 -12.83 -8.68
CA ASN A 760 -32.59 -12.80 -9.72
C ASN A 760 -32.05 -13.29 -11.08
N GLY A 761 -30.76 -13.62 -11.17
CA GLY A 761 -30.06 -14.01 -12.40
C GLY A 761 -29.54 -12.84 -13.24
N ASN A 762 -29.55 -11.61 -12.74
CA ASN A 762 -29.02 -10.44 -13.45
C ASN A 762 -27.50 -10.35 -13.30
N GLU A 763 -26.81 -10.02 -14.39
CA GLU A 763 -25.37 -9.73 -14.36
C GLU A 763 -25.09 -8.37 -13.68
N ALA A 764 -23.85 -8.16 -13.24
CA ALA A 764 -23.47 -6.93 -12.55
C ALA A 764 -23.69 -5.68 -13.42
N SER A 765 -24.22 -4.61 -12.83
CA SER A 765 -24.46 -3.34 -13.53
C SER A 765 -23.16 -2.65 -13.92
N ASP A 766 -23.18 -1.90 -15.04
CA ASP A 766 -22.13 -0.98 -15.46
C ASP A 766 -20.77 -1.62 -15.84
N VAL A 767 -20.72 -2.94 -16.03
CA VAL A 767 -19.54 -3.70 -16.45
C VAL A 767 -19.25 -3.60 -17.96
N ILE A 768 -18.08 -4.07 -18.39
CA ILE A 768 -17.77 -4.27 -19.81
C ILE A 768 -18.33 -5.63 -20.29
N GLY A 769 -18.31 -6.64 -19.42
CA GLY A 769 -18.76 -7.99 -19.71
C GLY A 769 -17.76 -8.80 -20.55
N VAL A 770 -18.14 -10.04 -20.86
CA VAL A 770 -17.27 -11.02 -21.52
C VAL A 770 -17.04 -10.76 -23.02
N ASP A 771 -17.94 -10.03 -23.69
CA ASP A 771 -17.75 -9.55 -25.08
C ASP A 771 -17.63 -8.01 -25.10
N PRO A 772 -16.40 -7.47 -25.09
CA PRO A 772 -16.18 -6.02 -25.18
C PRO A 772 -16.50 -5.43 -26.57
N GLY A 773 -16.86 -6.25 -27.55
CA GLY A 773 -17.25 -5.89 -28.91
C GLY A 773 -16.09 -5.77 -29.92
N ARG A 774 -16.43 -5.79 -31.22
CA ARG A 774 -15.49 -5.89 -32.36
C ARG A 774 -14.38 -4.82 -32.46
N PHE A 775 -14.44 -3.75 -31.66
CA PHE A 775 -13.44 -2.68 -31.59
C PHE A 775 -13.00 -2.36 -30.15
N ALA A 776 -12.96 -3.37 -29.27
CA ALA A 776 -12.54 -3.23 -27.87
C ALA A 776 -11.19 -2.50 -27.68
N TRP A 777 -10.19 -2.81 -28.51
CA TRP A 777 -8.90 -2.11 -28.52
C TRP A 777 -9.01 -0.59 -28.77
N ALA A 778 -10.04 -0.15 -29.52
CA ALA A 778 -10.29 1.26 -29.75
C ALA A 778 -10.97 1.93 -28.53
N LYS A 779 -11.77 1.19 -27.75
CA LYS A 779 -12.21 1.65 -26.42
C LYS A 779 -10.99 1.84 -25.51
N GLY A 780 -10.08 0.86 -25.48
CA GLY A 780 -8.83 0.96 -24.70
C GLY A 780 -7.96 2.14 -25.13
N PHE A 781 -7.78 2.36 -26.44
CA PHE A 781 -7.01 3.49 -26.95
C PHE A 781 -7.69 4.84 -26.68
N MET A 782 -9.03 4.92 -26.77
CA MET A 782 -9.80 6.10 -26.36
C MET A 782 -9.67 6.36 -24.86
N GLY A 783 -9.67 5.31 -24.03
CA GLY A 783 -9.37 5.41 -22.61
C GLY A 783 -7.98 5.95 -22.35
N ALA A 784 -6.95 5.43 -23.01
CA ALA A 784 -5.59 5.95 -22.92
C ALA A 784 -5.49 7.44 -23.32
N ILE A 785 -6.16 7.86 -24.40
CA ILE A 785 -6.24 9.28 -24.81
C ILE A 785 -6.97 10.13 -23.76
N ARG A 786 -8.08 9.64 -23.21
CA ARG A 786 -8.85 10.34 -22.18
C ARG A 786 -8.06 10.43 -20.86
N ARG A 787 -7.36 9.37 -20.44
CA ARG A 787 -6.41 9.33 -19.31
C ARG A 787 -5.31 10.39 -19.45
N VAL A 788 -4.68 10.49 -20.63
CA VAL A 788 -3.68 11.54 -20.95
C VAL A 788 -4.26 12.95 -20.93
N ARG A 789 -5.58 13.09 -21.05
CA ARG A 789 -6.32 14.37 -20.96
C ARG A 789 -7.01 14.58 -19.61
N GLY A 790 -6.74 13.72 -18.61
CA GLY A 790 -7.38 13.71 -17.28
C GLY A 790 -8.90 13.69 -17.29
N ALA A 791 -9.51 13.16 -18.36
CA ALA A 791 -10.95 12.98 -18.54
C ALA A 791 -11.27 11.51 -18.92
N GLY A 792 -10.39 10.59 -18.48
CA GLY A 792 -10.52 9.14 -18.61
C GLY A 792 -11.62 8.63 -17.71
N ASP A 793 -12.46 7.73 -18.23
CA ASP A 793 -13.63 7.25 -17.51
C ASP A 793 -13.26 6.76 -16.11
N PHE A 794 -13.96 7.36 -15.16
CA PHE A 794 -13.75 7.26 -13.72
C PHE A 794 -14.49 6.12 -13.10
#